data_AF-A0A2M7S2X7-F1
#
_entry.id   AF-A0A2M7S2X7-F1
#
_cell.length_a   1.000
_cell.length_b   1.000
_cell.length_c   1.000
_cell.angle_alpha   90.00
_cell.angle_beta   90.00
_cell.angle_gamma   90.00
#
_symmetry.space_group_name_H-M   'P 1'
#
loop_
_entity.id
_entity.type
_entity.pdbx_description
1 polymer ?
#
loop_
_entity_poly.entity_id
_entity_poly.type
_entity_poly.pdbx_seq_one_letter_code
_entity_poly.pdbx_strand_id
1 'polypeptide(L)'
;MNEFKNRFSRQVQYHLRFQVIPGKNVERDAHVLANFCRKHGVEEVVMFFAGEEWNNGLLSAKEENMWFNTVKKVKYILNKSGVKTSLNPWMTVLHCDRGRRFPKDRKFKPMVSPDGEVSKACASFADPEWRKYICRVYGRFAKLGFRVIWVEDDFRYHNHDPLTWGGGFEPEVLNRFERKIGRRITRKEVVKNILKPGEPHPWRAMWMENWREIQIETAGDITKVVAGDAPDKTKIGLMSSLPSTQSAEGRDWQKLFDVLTINGQVAHRPHFAGYSESLGKDKVYSVMMLDIQKNFRPDYCEVAPEVENFPYTNWAKSDSMTWTDMALCMFYGSDALLLNLFPFSGNPAGDEPQIGKLLDKSCPGLEWISKKFSKNLQTCGVGIPWRQDAQAYVRTTKGQSMTELNASSLTPGEYLLPYGIPVSADCQEVNAVFGSLAWAFDNDEIYNMLSKGLLLDGLSADILCQRGFGRYIGVNFKKWVNREEGKYSVEIIVSNKTGIRKGVYLSANLLDRMGKIEPRKGADEWTTIITPERERFGAGMVVYENELGGRVVTHPMENPAVLPRSYQRQTIVQKAINFLAGGRFNSIMVTGGANLIPIHFKGEDKHFVVVFNGSPDSARPVIQMHNLKIKNIQSTLLAPLSKPARAKMGAEVPYLGFLVLEISIKT
;
A
#
# COMPACT_ATOMS: atom_id res chain seq x y z
N MET A 1 -29.65 -33.73 13.29
CA MET A 1 -28.62 -34.55 13.97
C MET A 1 -28.03 -35.49 12.93
N ASN A 2 -26.83 -35.34 12.36
CA ASN A 2 -25.63 -34.65 12.81
C ASN A 2 -25.20 -33.54 11.86
N GLU A 3 -25.30 -32.35 12.43
CA GLU A 3 -24.55 -31.15 12.11
C GLU A 3 -23.18 -31.24 12.83
N PHE A 4 -22.26 -30.35 12.50
CA PHE A 4 -20.96 -30.13 13.16
C PHE A 4 -19.81 -31.11 12.87
N LYS A 5 -19.21 -30.96 11.67
CA LYS A 5 -17.73 -30.97 11.46
C LYS A 5 -17.39 -30.63 10.00
N ASN A 6 -17.54 -29.36 9.62
CA ASN A 6 -16.76 -28.76 8.54
C ASN A 6 -16.55 -27.26 8.82
N ARG A 7 -16.04 -26.97 10.03
CA ARG A 7 -15.39 -25.68 10.29
C ARG A 7 -13.97 -25.81 9.75
N PHE A 8 -13.52 -24.83 8.96
CA PHE A 8 -12.15 -24.63 8.46
C PHE A 8 -11.78 -25.14 7.05
N SER A 9 -12.64 -24.96 6.03
CA SER A 9 -12.11 -24.63 4.70
C SER A 9 -12.84 -23.43 4.11
N ARG A 10 -12.20 -22.26 4.15
CA ARG A 10 -12.70 -21.06 3.51
C ARG A 10 -12.53 -21.21 2.01
N GLN A 11 -13.64 -21.33 1.27
CA GLN A 11 -13.62 -21.26 -0.19
C GLN A 11 -13.12 -19.86 -0.61
N VAL A 12 -12.32 -19.78 -1.66
CA VAL A 12 -11.93 -18.49 -2.27
C VAL A 12 -13.19 -17.74 -2.65
N GLN A 13 -13.26 -16.45 -2.40
CA GLN A 13 -14.42 -15.61 -2.74
C GLN A 13 -14.00 -14.59 -3.79
N TYR A 14 -14.67 -14.60 -4.95
CA TYR A 14 -14.50 -13.63 -6.01
C TYR A 14 -15.62 -12.59 -5.95
N HIS A 15 -15.23 -11.34 -5.73
CA HIS A 15 -16.12 -10.19 -5.82
C HIS A 15 -15.85 -9.45 -7.12
N LEU A 16 -16.64 -9.76 -8.15
CA LEU A 16 -16.44 -9.20 -9.48
C LEU A 16 -16.99 -7.77 -9.57
N ARG A 17 -16.11 -6.79 -9.74
CA ARG A 17 -16.53 -5.42 -10.07
C ARG A 17 -16.94 -5.35 -11.53
N PHE A 18 -18.15 -4.84 -11.79
CA PHE A 18 -18.73 -4.85 -13.13
C PHE A 18 -19.57 -3.60 -13.39
N GLN A 19 -19.30 -2.91 -14.50
CA GLN A 19 -20.06 -1.74 -14.95
C GLN A 19 -21.41 -2.17 -15.54
N VAL A 20 -22.51 -1.72 -14.93
CA VAL A 20 -23.85 -1.88 -15.53
C VAL A 20 -24.19 -0.67 -16.39
N ILE A 21 -24.96 -0.87 -17.48
CA ILE A 21 -25.30 0.21 -18.42
C ILE A 21 -26.82 0.36 -18.56
N PRO A 22 -27.39 1.58 -18.48
CA PRO A 22 -28.80 1.83 -18.74
C PRO A 22 -29.11 1.63 -20.22
N GLY A 23 -30.24 1.02 -20.53
CA GLY A 23 -30.69 0.90 -21.92
C GLY A 23 -31.58 -0.31 -22.15
N LYS A 24 -31.91 -0.54 -23.42
CA LYS A 24 -32.82 -1.62 -23.84
C LYS A 24 -32.30 -3.03 -23.54
N ASN A 25 -30.99 -3.20 -23.40
CA ASN A 25 -30.35 -4.52 -23.23
C ASN A 25 -30.10 -4.91 -21.76
N VAL A 26 -30.43 -4.04 -20.80
CA VAL A 26 -30.06 -4.21 -19.38
C VAL A 26 -30.44 -5.58 -18.79
N GLU A 27 -31.62 -6.12 -19.14
CA GLU A 27 -32.04 -7.45 -18.65
C GLU A 27 -31.24 -8.57 -19.28
N ARG A 28 -31.07 -8.54 -20.60
CA ARG A 28 -30.27 -9.51 -21.36
C ARG A 28 -28.86 -9.56 -20.79
N ASP A 29 -28.22 -8.41 -20.61
CA ASP A 29 -26.84 -8.32 -20.15
C ASP A 29 -26.69 -8.76 -18.69
N ALA A 30 -27.68 -8.48 -17.84
CA ALA A 30 -27.74 -9.00 -16.48
C ALA A 30 -27.87 -10.53 -16.44
N HIS A 31 -28.65 -11.14 -17.33
CA HIS A 31 -28.74 -12.60 -17.45
C HIS A 31 -27.44 -13.22 -17.96
N VAL A 32 -26.76 -12.58 -18.92
CA VAL A 32 -25.43 -12.99 -19.39
C VAL A 32 -24.43 -12.95 -18.24
N LEU A 33 -24.39 -11.87 -17.46
CA LEU A 33 -23.53 -11.74 -16.29
C LEU A 33 -23.84 -12.80 -15.22
N ALA A 34 -25.12 -13.05 -14.92
CA ALA A 34 -25.53 -14.09 -13.98
C ALA A 34 -25.06 -15.50 -14.42
N ASN A 35 -25.18 -15.80 -15.72
CA ASN A 35 -24.69 -17.05 -16.29
C ASN A 35 -23.18 -17.17 -16.19
N PHE A 36 -22.45 -16.09 -16.50
CA PHE A 36 -21.00 -16.03 -16.33
C PHE A 36 -20.60 -16.33 -14.88
N CYS A 37 -21.24 -15.66 -13.91
CA CYS A 37 -20.93 -15.83 -12.50
C CYS A 37 -21.15 -17.26 -12.02
N ARG A 38 -22.30 -17.87 -12.36
CA ARG A 38 -22.59 -19.27 -12.01
C ARG A 38 -21.60 -20.25 -12.64
N LYS A 39 -21.21 -20.00 -13.90
CA LYS A 39 -20.30 -20.87 -14.64
C LYS A 39 -18.89 -20.87 -14.05
N HIS A 40 -18.42 -19.71 -13.58
CA HIS A 40 -17.03 -19.48 -13.16
C HIS A 40 -16.87 -19.30 -11.64
N GLY A 41 -17.88 -19.67 -10.86
CA GLY A 41 -17.80 -19.64 -9.39
C GLY A 41 -17.63 -18.24 -8.79
N VAL A 42 -18.23 -17.21 -9.41
CA VAL A 42 -18.24 -15.84 -8.85
C VAL A 42 -19.43 -15.69 -7.91
N GLU A 43 -19.17 -15.49 -6.63
CA GLU A 43 -20.21 -15.41 -5.60
C GLU A 43 -20.91 -14.06 -5.55
N GLU A 44 -20.20 -13.01 -5.96
CA GLU A 44 -20.67 -11.64 -5.79
C GLU A 44 -20.31 -10.74 -6.98
N VAL A 45 -21.28 -9.93 -7.38
CA VAL A 45 -21.05 -8.81 -8.29
C VAL A 45 -21.10 -7.50 -7.50
N VAL A 46 -20.03 -6.73 -7.59
CA VAL A 46 -19.96 -5.36 -7.09
C VAL A 46 -20.26 -4.42 -8.25
N MET A 47 -21.50 -3.95 -8.32
CA MET A 47 -21.96 -3.17 -9.47
C MET A 47 -21.43 -1.74 -9.43
N PHE A 48 -20.83 -1.32 -10.53
CA PHE A 48 -20.57 0.07 -10.84
C PHE A 48 -21.71 0.68 -11.64
N PHE A 49 -21.98 1.94 -11.38
CA PHE A 49 -22.83 2.79 -12.22
C PHE A 49 -22.10 4.08 -12.54
N ALA A 50 -22.32 4.60 -13.74
CA ALA A 50 -21.65 5.80 -14.26
C ALA A 50 -20.13 5.80 -14.00
N GLY A 51 -19.48 4.64 -14.21
CA GLY A 51 -18.03 4.51 -14.16
C GLY A 51 -17.40 5.07 -15.42
N GLU A 52 -16.22 5.67 -15.25
CA GLU A 52 -15.32 6.15 -16.29
C GLU A 52 -15.94 6.69 -17.58
N GLU A 53 -16.02 5.89 -18.65
CA GLU A 53 -16.47 6.29 -19.98
C GLU A 53 -17.95 6.75 -20.00
N TRP A 54 -18.75 6.28 -19.05
CA TRP A 54 -20.18 6.59 -18.94
C TRP A 54 -20.48 7.67 -17.90
N ASN A 55 -19.45 8.39 -17.48
CA ASN A 55 -19.53 9.41 -16.44
C ASN A 55 -19.47 10.83 -17.03
N ASN A 56 -20.46 11.67 -16.71
CA ASN A 56 -20.50 13.08 -17.08
C ASN A 56 -20.27 14.04 -15.88
N GLY A 57 -19.73 13.53 -14.78
CA GLY A 57 -19.58 14.21 -13.50
C GLY A 57 -20.56 13.66 -12.46
N LEU A 58 -20.85 14.42 -11.40
CA LEU A 58 -21.89 14.04 -10.45
C LEU A 58 -23.29 14.02 -11.11
N LEU A 59 -24.19 13.15 -10.65
CA LEU A 59 -25.49 12.96 -11.32
C LEU A 59 -26.49 14.11 -11.09
N SER A 60 -27.13 14.54 -12.17
CA SER A 60 -28.41 15.26 -12.12
C SER A 60 -29.51 14.41 -11.47
N ALA A 61 -30.64 15.02 -11.10
CA ALA A 61 -31.79 14.28 -10.56
C ALA A 61 -32.36 13.26 -11.58
N LYS A 62 -32.33 13.60 -12.87
CA LYS A 62 -32.78 12.71 -13.94
C LYS A 62 -31.86 11.50 -14.08
N GLU A 63 -30.56 11.72 -14.09
CA GLU A 63 -29.57 10.63 -14.19
C GLU A 63 -29.60 9.73 -12.95
N GLU A 64 -29.75 10.30 -11.75
CA GLU A 64 -29.89 9.53 -10.51
C GLU A 64 -31.05 8.52 -10.61
N ASN A 65 -32.20 8.94 -11.12
CA ASN A 65 -33.35 8.05 -11.32
C ASN A 65 -33.09 6.95 -12.35
N MET A 66 -32.45 7.29 -13.47
CA MET A 66 -32.11 6.33 -14.52
C MET A 66 -31.15 5.25 -14.00
N TRP A 67 -30.07 5.67 -13.31
CA TRP A 67 -29.08 4.76 -12.75
C TRP A 67 -29.65 3.91 -11.62
N PHE A 68 -30.45 4.50 -10.72
CA PHE A 68 -31.11 3.75 -9.65
C PHE A 68 -32.02 2.64 -10.20
N ASN A 69 -32.84 2.96 -11.21
CA ASN A 69 -33.74 1.97 -11.83
C ASN A 69 -32.97 0.86 -12.54
N THR A 70 -31.88 1.21 -13.23
CA THR A 70 -30.98 0.24 -13.90
C THR A 70 -30.37 -0.72 -12.88
N VAL A 71 -29.74 -0.18 -11.83
CA VAL A 71 -29.10 -0.96 -10.76
C VAL A 71 -30.12 -1.84 -10.03
N LYS A 72 -31.31 -1.31 -9.71
CA LYS A 72 -32.40 -2.09 -9.08
C LYS A 72 -32.78 -3.31 -9.93
N LYS A 73 -32.86 -3.13 -11.24
CA LYS A 73 -33.24 -4.17 -12.20
C LYS A 73 -32.17 -5.26 -12.33
N VAL A 74 -30.91 -4.86 -12.51
CA VAL A 74 -29.78 -5.80 -12.59
C VAL A 74 -29.63 -6.58 -11.29
N LYS A 75 -29.71 -5.89 -10.14
CA LYS A 75 -29.69 -6.52 -8.81
C LYS A 75 -30.73 -7.62 -8.68
N TYR A 76 -31.97 -7.33 -9.09
CA TYR A 76 -33.06 -8.30 -9.00
C TYR A 76 -32.72 -9.59 -9.77
N ILE A 77 -32.22 -9.47 -11.00
CA ILE A 77 -31.86 -10.61 -11.86
C ILE A 77 -30.68 -11.42 -11.27
N LEU A 78 -29.63 -10.74 -10.79
CA LEU A 78 -28.47 -11.38 -10.17
C LEU A 78 -28.86 -12.13 -8.88
N ASN A 79 -29.64 -11.48 -8.00
CA ASN A 79 -30.12 -12.10 -6.77
C ASN A 79 -31.02 -13.32 -7.05
N LYS A 80 -31.94 -13.23 -8.02
CA LYS A 80 -32.78 -14.37 -8.43
C LYS A 80 -31.97 -15.54 -9.00
N SER A 81 -30.76 -15.24 -9.48
CA SER A 81 -29.80 -16.21 -10.00
C SER A 81 -28.87 -16.79 -8.94
N GLY A 82 -28.99 -16.39 -7.66
CA GLY A 82 -28.16 -16.84 -6.55
C GLY A 82 -26.85 -16.06 -6.37
N VAL A 83 -26.62 -15.00 -7.15
CA VAL A 83 -25.41 -14.17 -7.09
C VAL A 83 -25.63 -13.02 -6.10
N LYS A 84 -24.74 -12.85 -5.12
CA LYS A 84 -24.80 -11.72 -4.19
C LYS A 84 -24.47 -10.42 -4.91
N THR A 85 -24.93 -9.30 -4.37
CA THR A 85 -24.65 -7.99 -4.94
C THR A 85 -24.18 -7.00 -3.90
N SER A 86 -23.13 -6.27 -4.26
CA SER A 86 -22.69 -5.03 -3.61
C SER A 86 -22.72 -3.88 -4.61
N LEU A 87 -22.56 -2.66 -4.12
CA LEU A 87 -22.59 -1.45 -4.93
C LEU A 87 -21.32 -0.64 -4.74
N ASN A 88 -20.69 -0.26 -5.84
CA ASN A 88 -19.62 0.71 -5.85
C ASN A 88 -20.05 1.94 -6.66
N PRO A 89 -20.48 3.02 -5.99
CA PRO A 89 -20.65 4.32 -6.63
C PRO A 89 -19.28 4.86 -7.06
N TRP A 90 -19.05 5.03 -8.37
CA TRP A 90 -17.78 5.56 -8.89
C TRP A 90 -17.54 7.05 -8.52
N MET A 91 -18.59 7.77 -8.17
CA MET A 91 -18.61 9.24 -8.19
C MET A 91 -19.07 9.86 -6.87
N THR A 92 -18.37 9.57 -5.76
CA THR A 92 -18.74 10.19 -4.47
C THR A 92 -18.42 11.68 -4.49
N VAL A 93 -17.13 12.05 -4.60
CA VAL A 93 -16.72 13.42 -4.97
C VAL A 93 -16.35 13.58 -6.44
N LEU A 94 -16.28 12.46 -7.19
CA LEU A 94 -15.69 12.28 -8.52
C LEU A 94 -14.15 12.14 -8.49
N HIS A 95 -13.60 11.34 -9.41
CA HIS A 95 -12.14 11.09 -9.51
C HIS A 95 -11.35 12.29 -10.07
N CYS A 96 -11.85 12.95 -11.12
CA CYS A 96 -11.22 14.11 -11.77
C CYS A 96 -12.18 14.74 -12.79
N ASP A 97 -11.84 15.93 -13.28
CA ASP A 97 -12.69 16.66 -14.24
C ASP A 97 -12.80 15.92 -15.59
N ARG A 98 -11.68 15.64 -16.28
CA ARG A 98 -11.64 15.15 -17.68
C ARG A 98 -12.64 15.87 -18.62
N GLY A 99 -12.79 17.18 -18.46
CA GLY A 99 -13.71 18.01 -19.25
C GLY A 99 -15.18 18.00 -18.79
N ARG A 100 -15.53 17.19 -17.78
CA ARG A 100 -16.87 17.11 -17.17
C ARG A 100 -17.20 18.38 -16.38
N ARG A 101 -18.47 18.55 -16.03
CA ARG A 101 -18.98 19.68 -15.24
C ARG A 101 -20.05 19.23 -14.26
N PHE A 102 -20.27 20.00 -13.20
CA PHE A 102 -21.46 19.79 -12.38
C PHE A 102 -22.74 19.90 -13.23
N PRO A 103 -23.74 19.06 -12.95
CA PRO A 103 -25.02 19.12 -13.62
C PRO A 103 -25.76 20.42 -13.27
N LYS A 104 -26.49 20.99 -14.23
CA LYS A 104 -27.11 22.32 -14.12
C LYS A 104 -28.13 22.46 -12.98
N ASP A 105 -28.74 21.35 -12.56
CA ASP A 105 -29.74 21.27 -11.49
C ASP A 105 -29.11 21.06 -10.10
N ARG A 106 -27.78 21.00 -10.01
CA ARG A 106 -27.04 20.92 -8.74
C ARG A 106 -26.13 22.14 -8.61
N LYS A 107 -26.14 22.75 -7.43
CA LYS A 107 -25.31 23.92 -7.11
C LYS A 107 -24.21 23.55 -6.12
N PHE A 108 -23.41 22.54 -6.48
CA PHE A 108 -22.31 22.10 -5.64
C PHE A 108 -21.16 23.09 -5.68
N LYS A 109 -20.44 23.14 -4.57
CA LYS A 109 -19.22 23.94 -4.47
C LYS A 109 -18.01 23.09 -4.89
N PRO A 110 -17.15 23.59 -5.78
CA PRO A 110 -16.03 22.84 -6.30
C PRO A 110 -14.91 22.69 -5.28
N MET A 111 -14.12 21.63 -5.43
CA MET A 111 -12.79 21.54 -4.83
C MET A 111 -11.88 22.65 -5.38
N VAL A 112 -11.01 23.16 -4.50
CA VAL A 112 -9.97 24.12 -4.86
C VAL A 112 -8.61 23.62 -4.40
N SER A 113 -7.61 23.76 -5.26
CA SER A 113 -6.23 23.31 -4.99
C SER A 113 -5.44 24.26 -4.09
N PRO A 114 -4.25 23.87 -3.60
CA PRO A 114 -3.32 24.77 -2.91
C PRO A 114 -3.04 26.06 -3.72
N ASP A 115 -2.87 25.94 -5.04
CA ASP A 115 -2.52 27.04 -5.92
C ASP A 115 -3.75 27.88 -6.33
N GLY A 116 -4.93 27.30 -6.18
CA GLY A 116 -6.21 27.97 -6.45
C GLY A 116 -6.88 27.59 -7.75
N GLU A 117 -6.42 26.53 -8.41
CA GLU A 117 -7.21 25.91 -9.47
C GLU A 117 -8.55 25.47 -8.89
N VAL A 118 -9.62 25.66 -9.65
CA VAL A 118 -10.98 25.34 -9.25
C VAL A 118 -11.48 24.21 -10.14
N SER A 119 -11.89 23.11 -9.52
CA SER A 119 -12.44 21.98 -10.26
C SER A 119 -13.78 22.35 -10.89
N LYS A 120 -14.09 21.75 -12.03
CA LYS A 120 -15.37 21.93 -12.72
C LYS A 120 -16.39 20.85 -12.36
N ALA A 121 -15.96 19.72 -11.81
CA ALA A 121 -16.82 18.55 -11.60
C ALA A 121 -16.60 17.79 -10.28
N CYS A 122 -15.52 18.07 -9.54
CA CYS A 122 -15.21 17.44 -8.25
C CYS A 122 -15.70 18.32 -7.10
N ALA A 123 -16.60 17.79 -6.26
CA ALA A 123 -17.26 18.54 -5.21
C ALA A 123 -16.43 18.60 -3.91
N SER A 124 -16.57 19.69 -3.17
CA SER A 124 -15.99 19.84 -1.84
C SER A 124 -16.66 18.90 -0.82
N PHE A 125 -15.85 18.20 -0.01
CA PHE A 125 -16.36 17.46 1.15
C PHE A 125 -17.03 18.36 2.18
N ALA A 126 -16.68 19.65 2.23
CA ALA A 126 -17.22 20.62 3.18
C ALA A 126 -18.49 21.31 2.67
N ASP A 127 -18.94 21.03 1.44
CA ASP A 127 -20.17 21.61 0.88
C ASP A 127 -21.43 20.94 1.48
N PRO A 128 -22.30 21.70 2.19
CA PRO A 128 -23.52 21.14 2.76
C PRO A 128 -24.52 20.63 1.71
N GLU A 129 -24.57 21.23 0.52
CA GLU A 129 -25.51 20.79 -0.53
C GLU A 129 -25.04 19.48 -1.18
N TRP A 130 -23.73 19.34 -1.40
CA TRP A 130 -23.14 18.06 -1.79
C TRP A 130 -23.33 16.99 -0.72
N ARG A 131 -23.13 17.31 0.58
CA ARG A 131 -23.34 16.34 1.67
C ARG A 131 -24.79 15.84 1.75
N LYS A 132 -25.77 16.73 1.60
CA LYS A 132 -27.19 16.33 1.48
C LYS A 132 -27.41 15.43 0.26
N TYR A 133 -26.81 15.78 -0.88
CA TYR A 133 -26.89 14.98 -2.10
C TYR A 133 -26.33 13.58 -1.90
N ILE A 134 -25.13 13.45 -1.37
CA ILE A 134 -24.44 12.16 -1.27
C ILE A 134 -25.15 11.25 -0.27
N CYS A 135 -25.58 11.78 0.87
CA CYS A 135 -26.37 11.04 1.84
C CYS A 135 -27.69 10.53 1.24
N ARG A 136 -28.39 11.37 0.45
CA ARG A 136 -29.61 10.93 -0.25
C ARG A 136 -29.30 9.78 -1.22
N VAL A 137 -28.23 9.86 -1.99
CA VAL A 137 -27.84 8.81 -2.96
C VAL A 137 -27.54 7.49 -2.22
N TYR A 138 -26.70 7.52 -1.19
CA TYR A 138 -26.33 6.31 -0.43
C TYR A 138 -27.52 5.71 0.30
N GLY A 139 -28.33 6.50 1.01
CA GLY A 139 -29.55 6.01 1.68
C GLY A 139 -30.55 5.40 0.69
N ARG A 140 -30.78 6.07 -0.45
CA ARG A 140 -31.66 5.56 -1.50
C ARG A 140 -31.19 4.18 -2.01
N PHE A 141 -29.90 4.00 -2.27
CA PHE A 141 -29.36 2.70 -2.68
C PHE A 141 -29.37 1.66 -1.56
N ALA A 142 -29.17 2.06 -0.29
CA ALA A 142 -29.25 1.17 0.87
C ALA A 142 -30.60 0.45 0.96
N LYS A 143 -31.71 1.12 0.62
CA LYS A 143 -33.07 0.53 0.56
C LYS A 143 -33.18 -0.67 -0.38
N LEU A 144 -32.26 -0.84 -1.33
CA LEU A 144 -32.23 -2.02 -2.19
C LEU A 144 -31.65 -3.26 -1.50
N GLY A 145 -31.00 -3.13 -0.34
CA GLY A 145 -30.43 -4.25 0.41
C GLY A 145 -29.21 -4.85 -0.29
N PHE A 146 -28.20 -4.03 -0.53
CA PHE A 146 -26.86 -4.49 -0.95
C PHE A 146 -26.14 -5.12 0.22
N ARG A 147 -25.22 -6.06 -0.03
CA ARG A 147 -24.38 -6.59 1.04
C ARG A 147 -23.40 -5.52 1.53
N VAL A 148 -22.69 -4.89 0.60
CA VAL A 148 -21.79 -3.75 0.85
C VAL A 148 -22.17 -2.59 -0.05
N ILE A 149 -22.18 -1.37 0.50
CA ILE A 149 -22.08 -0.16 -0.30
C ILE A 149 -20.72 0.46 -0.03
N TRP A 150 -19.90 0.54 -1.06
CA TRP A 150 -18.54 1.07 -0.98
C TRP A 150 -18.55 2.60 -1.03
N VAL A 151 -17.75 3.24 -0.18
CA VAL A 151 -17.55 4.70 -0.13
C VAL A 151 -16.31 5.08 -0.91
N GLU A 152 -16.55 5.71 -2.07
CA GLU A 152 -15.61 6.33 -3.02
C GLU A 152 -14.44 5.45 -3.50
N ASP A 153 -13.80 5.81 -4.62
CA ASP A 153 -12.55 5.17 -5.07
C ASP A 153 -11.38 5.97 -4.47
N ASP A 154 -10.98 5.58 -3.25
CA ASP A 154 -9.88 6.11 -2.39
C ASP A 154 -10.23 7.14 -1.29
N PHE A 155 -11.46 7.66 -1.28
CA PHE A 155 -12.02 8.63 -0.31
C PHE A 155 -11.00 9.69 0.11
N ARG A 156 -10.65 10.63 -0.78
CA ARG A 156 -9.42 11.44 -0.66
C ARG A 156 -9.51 12.89 -1.15
N TYR A 157 -8.60 13.74 -0.66
CA TYR A 157 -8.37 15.11 -1.13
C TYR A 157 -7.35 15.21 -2.25
N HIS A 158 -6.34 14.34 -2.29
CA HIS A 158 -5.32 14.33 -3.35
C HIS A 158 -5.85 13.74 -4.67
N ASN A 159 -5.12 13.96 -5.77
CA ASN A 159 -5.30 13.32 -7.08
C ASN A 159 -6.67 13.56 -7.73
N HIS A 160 -7.04 14.84 -7.86
CA HIS A 160 -8.25 15.31 -8.55
C HIS A 160 -7.89 16.21 -9.73
N ASP A 161 -7.29 15.66 -10.78
CA ASP A 161 -6.86 16.44 -11.95
C ASP A 161 -8.00 17.31 -12.52
N PRO A 162 -7.71 18.56 -12.94
CA PRO A 162 -6.38 19.16 -13.15
C PRO A 162 -5.84 19.92 -11.93
N LEU A 163 -6.35 19.66 -10.73
CA LEU A 163 -5.91 20.37 -9.53
C LEU A 163 -4.47 19.98 -9.15
N THR A 164 -3.61 20.97 -8.90
CA THR A 164 -2.26 20.70 -8.39
C THR A 164 -2.35 19.99 -7.04
N TRP A 165 -1.75 18.80 -6.93
CA TRP A 165 -1.85 17.86 -5.80
C TRP A 165 -3.26 17.32 -5.51
N GLY A 166 -4.30 18.14 -5.51
CA GLY A 166 -5.67 17.79 -5.15
C GLY A 166 -6.48 18.99 -4.67
N GLY A 167 -7.60 18.74 -3.99
CA GLY A 167 -8.51 19.74 -3.43
C GLY A 167 -8.35 20.02 -1.93
N GLY A 168 -9.37 20.60 -1.31
CA GLY A 168 -9.43 20.86 0.14
C GLY A 168 -9.02 22.27 0.56
N PHE A 169 -8.91 23.23 -0.36
CA PHE A 169 -8.57 24.63 -0.08
C PHE A 169 -9.68 25.61 -0.49
N GLU A 170 -10.89 25.11 -0.70
CA GLU A 170 -12.08 25.90 -1.02
C GLU A 170 -12.56 26.74 0.18
N PRO A 171 -13.36 27.82 -0.05
CA PRO A 171 -13.83 28.70 1.02
C PRO A 171 -14.50 27.99 2.19
N GLU A 172 -15.19 26.88 1.95
CA GLU A 172 -15.89 26.09 2.96
C GLU A 172 -14.91 25.48 3.98
N VAL A 173 -13.78 24.97 3.49
CA VAL A 173 -12.72 24.39 4.32
C VAL A 173 -11.94 25.49 5.03
N LEU A 174 -11.63 26.57 4.32
CA LEU A 174 -10.95 27.76 4.87
C LEU A 174 -11.77 28.37 6.02
N ASN A 175 -13.08 28.54 5.85
CA ASN A 175 -13.97 29.08 6.87
C ASN A 175 -14.03 28.20 8.14
N ARG A 176 -13.92 26.87 8.00
CA ARG A 176 -13.81 25.95 9.15
C ARG A 176 -12.50 26.17 9.88
N PHE A 177 -11.41 26.29 9.15
CA PHE A 177 -10.10 26.56 9.72
C PHE A 177 -10.03 27.94 10.39
N GLU A 178 -10.61 28.99 9.80
CA GLU A 178 -10.71 30.34 10.40
C GLU A 178 -11.36 30.30 11.78
N ARG A 179 -12.47 29.56 11.92
CA ARG A 179 -13.14 29.37 13.21
C ARG A 179 -12.25 28.62 14.19
N LYS A 180 -11.55 27.58 13.73
CA LYS A 180 -10.63 26.77 14.56
C LYS A 180 -9.47 27.61 15.11
N ILE A 181 -8.95 28.56 14.33
CA ILE A 181 -7.83 29.42 14.77
C ILE A 181 -8.26 30.79 15.33
N GLY A 182 -9.55 31.13 15.26
CA GLY A 182 -10.10 32.39 15.79
C GLY A 182 -9.74 33.65 14.99
N ARG A 183 -9.31 33.54 13.72
CA ARG A 183 -9.02 34.70 12.87
C ARG A 183 -9.24 34.44 11.39
N ARG A 184 -9.34 35.54 10.63
CA ARG A 184 -9.37 35.50 9.16
C ARG A 184 -8.02 35.06 8.58
N ILE A 185 -8.08 34.33 7.47
CA ILE A 185 -6.93 33.76 6.76
C ILE A 185 -7.15 33.81 5.25
N THR A 186 -6.05 33.63 4.51
CA THR A 186 -6.13 33.36 3.07
C THR A 186 -5.58 31.97 2.75
N ARG A 187 -5.99 31.39 1.62
CA ARG A 187 -5.42 30.14 1.12
C ARG A 187 -3.90 30.20 1.02
N LYS A 188 -3.37 31.28 0.43
CA LYS A 188 -1.91 31.49 0.29
C LYS A 188 -1.19 31.49 1.65
N GLU A 189 -1.82 32.08 2.66
CA GLU A 189 -1.29 32.07 4.03
C GLU A 189 -1.29 30.66 4.64
N VAL A 190 -2.37 29.90 4.45
CA VAL A 190 -2.42 28.49 4.88
C VAL A 190 -1.31 27.68 4.22
N VAL A 191 -1.24 27.69 2.88
CA VAL A 191 -0.23 26.94 2.11
C VAL A 191 1.18 27.30 2.56
N LYS A 192 1.48 28.59 2.67
CA LYS A 192 2.79 29.08 3.16
C LYS A 192 3.12 28.53 4.55
N ASN A 193 2.16 28.52 5.47
CA ASN A 193 2.39 28.06 6.84
C ASN A 193 2.50 26.53 6.92
N ILE A 194 1.60 25.78 6.27
CA ILE A 194 1.66 24.30 6.28
C ILE A 194 2.87 23.77 5.50
N LEU A 195 3.45 24.54 4.56
CA LEU A 195 4.68 24.15 3.85
C LEU A 195 5.93 24.84 4.37
N LYS A 196 5.86 25.61 5.47
CA LYS A 196 6.99 26.37 6.00
C LYS A 196 8.25 25.48 6.13
N PRO A 197 9.39 25.86 5.50
CA PRO A 197 10.65 25.14 5.61
C PRO A 197 11.15 25.01 7.04
N GLY A 198 11.83 23.89 7.32
CA GLY A 198 12.31 23.57 8.67
C GLY A 198 11.20 23.03 9.57
N GLU A 199 11.21 23.45 10.83
CA GLU A 199 10.23 22.98 11.83
C GLU A 199 8.78 23.25 11.37
N PRO A 200 7.88 22.24 11.45
CA PRO A 200 6.48 22.42 11.11
C PRO A 200 5.85 23.61 11.83
N HIS A 201 5.19 24.49 11.08
CA HIS A 201 4.32 25.49 11.70
C HIS A 201 3.15 24.78 12.41
N PRO A 202 2.67 25.24 13.59
CA PRO A 202 1.54 24.61 14.29
C PRO A 202 0.28 24.43 13.43
N TRP A 203 0.11 25.30 12.43
CA TRP A 203 -0.98 25.20 11.46
C TRP A 203 -0.97 23.91 10.65
N ARG A 204 0.19 23.26 10.45
CA ARG A 204 0.26 21.99 9.71
C ARG A 204 -0.62 20.93 10.36
N ALA A 205 -0.43 20.68 11.66
CA ALA A 205 -1.23 19.73 12.42
C ALA A 205 -2.71 20.16 12.50
N MET A 206 -2.98 21.45 12.75
CA MET A 206 -4.35 21.97 12.83
C MET A 206 -5.11 21.88 11.49
N TRP A 207 -4.41 22.04 10.37
CA TRP A 207 -4.99 21.95 9.02
C TRP A 207 -5.30 20.49 8.65
N MET A 208 -4.37 19.57 8.92
CA MET A 208 -4.60 18.13 8.78
C MET A 208 -5.77 17.66 9.66
N GLU A 209 -5.88 18.17 10.88
CA GLU A 209 -7.04 17.93 11.73
C GLU A 209 -8.35 18.47 11.13
N ASN A 210 -8.33 19.68 10.55
CA ASN A 210 -9.51 20.26 9.89
C ASN A 210 -10.00 19.39 8.71
N TRP A 211 -9.08 18.86 7.90
CA TRP A 211 -9.39 17.89 6.84
C TRP A 211 -9.94 16.58 7.40
N ARG A 212 -9.29 16.01 8.42
CA ARG A 212 -9.75 14.81 9.12
C ARG A 212 -11.18 14.94 9.63
N GLU A 213 -11.51 16.05 10.30
CA GLU A 213 -12.84 16.30 10.85
C GLU A 213 -13.91 16.30 9.75
N ILE A 214 -13.64 16.93 8.60
CA ILE A 214 -14.56 16.97 7.46
C ILE A 214 -14.76 15.57 6.86
N GLN A 215 -13.69 14.79 6.69
CA GLN A 215 -13.77 13.41 6.19
C GLN A 215 -14.59 12.53 7.14
N ILE A 216 -14.30 12.58 8.45
CA ILE A 216 -15.02 11.81 9.48
C ILE A 216 -16.51 12.20 9.53
N GLU A 217 -16.81 13.50 9.48
CA GLU A 217 -18.20 13.98 9.48
C GLU A 217 -18.98 13.46 8.27
N THR A 218 -18.36 13.51 7.08
CA THR A 218 -18.97 13.00 5.85
C THR A 218 -19.19 11.50 5.89
N ALA A 219 -18.18 10.73 6.33
CA ALA A 219 -18.26 9.29 6.50
C ALA A 219 -19.37 8.90 7.49
N GLY A 220 -19.49 9.64 8.60
CA GLY A 220 -20.50 9.41 9.61
C GLY A 220 -21.91 9.70 9.12
N ASP A 221 -22.10 10.76 8.33
CA ASP A 221 -23.42 11.06 7.77
C ASP A 221 -23.88 10.01 6.75
N ILE A 222 -22.98 9.56 5.87
CA ILE A 222 -23.25 8.45 4.94
C ILE A 222 -23.60 7.19 5.73
N THR A 223 -22.83 6.87 6.78
CA THR A 223 -23.07 5.68 7.59
C THR A 223 -24.41 5.74 8.30
N LYS A 224 -24.78 6.89 8.88
CA LYS A 224 -26.08 7.09 9.55
C LYS A 224 -27.26 6.85 8.61
N VAL A 225 -27.22 7.37 7.39
CA VAL A 225 -28.34 7.16 6.45
C VAL A 225 -28.42 5.72 5.94
N VAL A 226 -27.28 5.06 5.70
CA VAL A 226 -27.26 3.65 5.31
C VAL A 226 -27.74 2.75 6.46
N ALA A 227 -27.29 3.01 7.69
CA ALA A 227 -27.75 2.28 8.87
C ALA A 227 -29.24 2.49 9.14
N GLY A 228 -29.78 3.69 8.92
CA GLY A 228 -31.22 3.96 9.08
C GLY A 228 -32.08 3.25 8.03
N ASP A 229 -31.62 3.21 6.78
CA ASP A 229 -32.39 2.62 5.67
C ASP A 229 -32.20 1.09 5.52
N ALA A 230 -31.11 0.52 6.06
CA ALA A 230 -30.78 -0.91 5.92
C ALA A 230 -29.88 -1.50 7.05
N PRO A 231 -30.26 -1.37 8.34
CA PRO A 231 -29.36 -1.62 9.50
C PRO A 231 -28.77 -3.03 9.57
N ASP A 232 -29.48 -4.06 9.08
CA ASP A 232 -29.05 -5.46 9.18
C ASP A 232 -28.73 -6.10 7.82
N LYS A 233 -28.79 -5.31 6.75
CA LYS A 233 -28.65 -5.81 5.37
C LYS A 233 -27.39 -5.32 4.70
N THR A 234 -26.96 -4.10 5.03
CA THR A 234 -25.90 -3.39 4.30
C THR A 234 -24.81 -2.95 5.27
N LYS A 235 -23.56 -3.34 5.00
CA LYS A 235 -22.38 -2.73 5.63
C LYS A 235 -21.77 -1.66 4.72
N ILE A 236 -20.98 -0.76 5.30
CA ILE A 236 -20.15 0.17 4.54
C ILE A 236 -18.80 -0.48 4.21
N GLY A 237 -18.32 -0.26 2.99
CA GLY A 237 -16.95 -0.59 2.58
C GLY A 237 -16.12 0.67 2.36
N LEU A 238 -14.91 0.74 2.90
CA LEU A 238 -13.93 1.80 2.60
C LEU A 238 -12.97 1.34 1.51
N MET A 239 -12.69 2.21 0.55
CA MET A 239 -11.59 2.01 -0.41
C MET A 239 -10.44 2.94 -0.07
N SER A 240 -9.19 2.47 -0.16
CA SER A 240 -8.03 3.29 0.17
C SER A 240 -6.92 3.24 -0.88
N SER A 241 -6.27 4.39 -1.06
CA SER A 241 -5.00 4.52 -1.79
C SER A 241 -3.79 4.40 -0.85
N LEU A 242 -2.77 5.25 -1.05
CA LEU A 242 -1.47 5.19 -0.40
C LEU A 242 -1.50 5.75 1.05
N PRO A 243 -1.12 4.96 2.07
CA PRO A 243 -1.10 5.41 3.47
C PRO A 243 -0.28 6.67 3.74
N SER A 244 0.86 6.87 3.05
CA SER A 244 1.67 8.08 3.23
C SER A 244 0.98 9.34 2.73
N THR A 245 0.20 9.27 1.64
CA THR A 245 -0.59 10.41 1.18
C THR A 245 -1.76 10.69 2.10
N GLN A 246 -2.38 9.64 2.65
CA GLN A 246 -3.48 9.76 3.60
C GLN A 246 -3.03 10.36 4.93
N SER A 247 -1.77 10.15 5.33
CA SER A 247 -1.15 10.88 6.44
C SER A 247 -1.11 12.39 6.17
N ALA A 248 -0.80 12.82 4.94
CA ALA A 248 -0.81 14.24 4.58
C ALA A 248 -2.22 14.85 4.61
N GLU A 249 -3.25 14.02 4.48
CA GLU A 249 -4.66 14.40 4.66
C GLU A 249 -5.12 14.39 6.12
N GLY A 250 -4.24 14.01 7.06
CA GLY A 250 -4.57 13.91 8.48
C GLY A 250 -5.40 12.68 8.85
N ARG A 251 -5.43 11.63 8.02
CA ARG A 251 -6.28 10.45 8.23
C ARG A 251 -6.04 9.81 9.59
N ASP A 252 -7.13 9.59 10.32
CA ASP A 252 -7.16 8.79 11.55
C ASP A 252 -7.91 7.51 11.24
N TRP A 253 -7.17 6.42 11.02
CA TRP A 253 -7.72 5.17 10.49
C TRP A 253 -8.70 4.51 11.45
N GLN A 254 -8.35 4.48 12.74
CA GLN A 254 -9.21 3.85 13.74
C GLN A 254 -10.54 4.58 13.82
N LYS A 255 -10.53 5.92 13.94
CA LYS A 255 -11.78 6.69 13.98
C LYS A 255 -12.59 6.58 12.70
N LEU A 256 -11.92 6.54 11.53
CA LEU A 256 -12.61 6.38 10.27
C LEU A 256 -13.32 5.03 10.20
N PHE A 257 -12.65 3.93 10.58
CA PHE A 257 -13.29 2.61 10.64
C PHE A 257 -14.41 2.54 11.67
N ASP A 258 -14.22 3.13 12.86
CA ASP A 258 -15.25 3.16 13.90
C ASP A 258 -16.52 3.86 13.39
N VAL A 259 -16.36 4.98 12.70
CA VAL A 259 -17.48 5.77 12.16
C VAL A 259 -18.19 5.09 10.99
N LEU A 260 -17.47 4.26 10.21
CA LEU A 260 -18.03 3.48 9.10
C LEU A 260 -18.66 2.16 9.55
N THR A 261 -18.49 1.77 10.81
CA THR A 261 -18.94 0.47 11.32
C THR A 261 -20.44 0.49 11.63
N ILE A 262 -21.18 -0.45 11.03
CA ILE A 262 -22.60 -0.68 11.30
C ILE A 262 -22.71 -2.05 11.97
N ASN A 263 -23.26 -2.11 13.19
CA ASN A 263 -23.48 -3.37 13.93
C ASN A 263 -22.22 -4.25 14.04
N GLY A 264 -21.05 -3.62 14.27
CA GLY A 264 -19.76 -4.32 14.37
C GLY A 264 -19.23 -4.84 13.03
N GLN A 265 -19.73 -4.35 11.90
CA GLN A 265 -19.30 -4.75 10.56
C GLN A 265 -18.85 -3.55 9.72
N VAL A 266 -17.72 -3.73 9.04
CA VAL A 266 -17.18 -2.83 8.01
C VAL A 266 -16.36 -3.65 7.01
N ALA A 267 -16.23 -3.17 5.78
CA ALA A 267 -15.36 -3.76 4.77
C ALA A 267 -14.25 -2.78 4.37
N HIS A 268 -13.13 -3.32 3.87
CA HIS A 268 -11.99 -2.56 3.38
C HIS A 268 -11.47 -3.15 2.07
N ARG A 269 -11.30 -2.28 1.08
CA ARG A 269 -10.57 -2.55 -0.15
C ARG A 269 -9.24 -1.79 -0.09
N PRO A 270 -8.14 -2.45 0.31
CA PRO A 270 -6.81 -1.85 0.20
C PRO A 270 -6.33 -1.84 -1.26
N HIS A 271 -5.75 -0.71 -1.69
CA HIS A 271 -4.88 -0.64 -2.86
C HIS A 271 -3.52 -1.24 -2.53
N PHE A 272 -2.96 -2.08 -3.40
CA PHE A 272 -1.65 -2.70 -3.13
C PHE A 272 -0.81 -3.02 -4.37
N ALA A 273 -1.39 -3.04 -5.57
CA ALA A 273 -0.70 -3.42 -6.80
C ALA A 273 -0.92 -2.38 -7.89
N GLY A 274 0.00 -2.34 -8.86
CA GLY A 274 -0.18 -1.53 -10.07
C GLY A 274 -1.38 -2.03 -10.88
N TYR A 275 -2.01 -1.12 -11.63
CA TYR A 275 -3.24 -1.40 -12.37
C TYR A 275 -3.02 -2.20 -13.67
N SER A 276 -1.84 -2.10 -14.28
CA SER A 276 -1.48 -2.76 -15.54
C SER A 276 -0.25 -3.67 -15.36
N GLU A 277 0.20 -4.31 -16.45
CA GLU A 277 1.40 -5.15 -16.46
C GLU A 277 2.64 -4.42 -15.93
N SER A 278 3.45 -5.13 -15.14
CA SER A 278 4.71 -4.63 -14.60
C SER A 278 5.74 -5.73 -14.50
N LEU A 279 6.97 -5.43 -14.05
CA LEU A 279 7.95 -6.49 -13.81
C LEU A 279 7.69 -7.12 -12.44
N GLY A 280 7.91 -8.44 -12.32
CA GLY A 280 7.72 -9.14 -11.05
C GLY A 280 8.55 -8.54 -9.91
N LYS A 281 9.75 -8.03 -10.19
CA LYS A 281 10.58 -7.33 -9.19
C LYS A 281 9.89 -6.14 -8.52
N ASP A 282 8.84 -5.58 -9.12
CA ASP A 282 8.09 -4.43 -8.61
C ASP A 282 7.03 -4.86 -7.56
N LYS A 283 6.81 -6.17 -7.35
CA LYS A 283 5.92 -6.69 -6.30
C LYS A 283 6.42 -6.47 -4.87
N VAL A 284 7.61 -5.89 -4.70
CA VAL A 284 8.05 -5.36 -3.41
C VAL A 284 7.04 -4.36 -2.83
N TYR A 285 6.46 -3.51 -3.68
CA TYR A 285 5.41 -2.55 -3.28
C TYR A 285 4.19 -3.29 -2.73
N SER A 286 3.75 -4.34 -3.43
CA SER A 286 2.59 -5.14 -3.05
C SER A 286 2.74 -5.86 -1.72
N VAL A 287 3.92 -6.43 -1.46
CA VAL A 287 4.24 -7.05 -0.17
C VAL A 287 4.11 -6.05 0.97
N MET A 288 4.71 -4.87 0.83
CA MET A 288 4.69 -3.87 1.91
C MET A 288 3.31 -3.22 2.09
N MET A 289 2.59 -2.94 1.01
CA MET A 289 1.27 -2.32 1.07
C MET A 289 0.22 -3.24 1.71
N LEU A 290 0.26 -4.55 1.43
CA LEU A 290 -0.64 -5.50 2.08
C LEU A 290 -0.34 -5.63 3.58
N ASP A 291 0.94 -5.51 3.95
CA ASP A 291 1.38 -5.62 5.34
C ASP A 291 1.01 -4.38 6.17
N ILE A 292 1.35 -3.17 5.71
CA ILE A 292 1.04 -1.92 6.44
C ILE A 292 -0.47 -1.78 6.64
N GLN A 293 -1.26 -2.01 5.59
CA GLN A 293 -2.71 -1.83 5.66
C GLN A 293 -3.42 -2.91 6.47
N LYS A 294 -2.73 -4.00 6.79
CA LYS A 294 -3.22 -5.00 7.71
C LYS A 294 -3.20 -4.53 9.16
N ASN A 295 -2.25 -3.66 9.52
CA ASN A 295 -2.00 -3.32 10.92
C ASN A 295 -2.84 -2.14 11.43
N PHE A 296 -3.49 -1.36 10.55
CA PHE A 296 -4.33 -0.24 10.98
C PHE A 296 -5.84 -0.49 10.91
N ARG A 297 -6.28 -1.67 10.44
CA ARG A 297 -7.70 -2.03 10.33
C ARG A 297 -8.14 -2.85 11.55
N PRO A 298 -9.40 -2.71 12.01
CA PRO A 298 -9.90 -3.51 13.12
C PRO A 298 -10.04 -4.99 12.74
N ASP A 299 -9.90 -5.89 13.71
CA ASP A 299 -9.92 -7.35 13.49
C ASP A 299 -11.20 -7.87 12.84
N TYR A 300 -12.34 -7.21 13.07
CA TYR A 300 -13.64 -7.59 12.50
C TYR A 300 -13.85 -7.09 11.06
N CYS A 301 -12.92 -6.30 10.51
CA CYS A 301 -13.00 -5.78 9.14
C CYS A 301 -12.93 -6.94 8.12
N GLU A 302 -13.85 -6.92 7.16
CA GLU A 302 -13.78 -7.79 5.97
C GLU A 302 -12.85 -7.15 4.93
N VAL A 303 -11.86 -7.90 4.44
CA VAL A 303 -10.81 -7.39 3.56
C VAL A 303 -10.93 -7.98 2.16
N ALA A 304 -11.12 -7.13 1.17
CA ALA A 304 -11.17 -7.52 -0.23
C ALA A 304 -10.26 -6.61 -1.07
N PRO A 305 -8.94 -6.89 -1.15
CA PRO A 305 -8.02 -6.06 -1.91
C PRO A 305 -8.38 -6.01 -3.39
N GLU A 306 -8.05 -4.89 -4.03
CA GLU A 306 -8.30 -4.66 -5.45
C GLU A 306 -7.27 -5.36 -6.33
N VAL A 307 -7.76 -6.23 -7.19
CA VAL A 307 -6.97 -6.79 -8.29
C VAL A 307 -7.53 -6.23 -9.58
N GLU A 308 -6.73 -5.40 -10.23
CA GLU A 308 -7.16 -4.62 -11.39
C GLU A 308 -6.27 -4.88 -12.61
N ASN A 309 -6.90 -4.87 -13.77
CA ASN A 309 -6.25 -5.05 -15.07
C ASN A 309 -6.42 -3.82 -15.98
N PHE A 310 -6.44 -2.58 -15.46
CA PHE A 310 -6.70 -1.33 -16.21
C PHE A 310 -5.92 -1.25 -17.53
N PRO A 311 -6.55 -0.93 -18.68
CA PRO A 311 -7.98 -0.63 -18.89
C PRO A 311 -8.88 -1.88 -19.03
N TYR A 312 -8.78 -2.77 -18.04
CA TYR A 312 -9.63 -3.90 -17.70
C TYR A 312 -9.72 -4.99 -18.78
N THR A 313 -8.58 -5.52 -19.21
CA THR A 313 -8.51 -6.69 -20.12
C THR A 313 -7.31 -7.57 -19.79
N ASN A 314 -7.31 -8.82 -20.26
CA ASN A 314 -6.13 -9.70 -20.18
C ASN A 314 -4.99 -9.28 -21.15
N TRP A 315 -5.24 -8.29 -22.02
CA TRP A 315 -4.20 -7.64 -22.82
C TRP A 315 -3.38 -6.66 -21.99
N ALA A 316 -4.04 -5.91 -21.09
CA ALA A 316 -3.42 -4.87 -20.28
C ALA A 316 -2.58 -5.41 -19.11
N LYS A 317 -2.95 -6.59 -18.61
CA LYS A 317 -2.21 -7.34 -17.58
C LYS A 317 -2.39 -8.84 -17.83
N SER A 318 -1.29 -9.59 -17.88
CA SER A 318 -1.31 -11.03 -18.14
C SER A 318 -2.02 -11.82 -17.04
N ASP A 319 -2.63 -12.95 -17.41
CA ASP A 319 -3.28 -13.88 -16.48
C ASP A 319 -2.33 -14.33 -15.35
N SER A 320 -1.04 -14.53 -15.65
CA SER A 320 -0.03 -14.90 -14.65
C SER A 320 0.21 -13.79 -13.63
N MET A 321 0.24 -12.53 -14.07
CA MET A 321 0.39 -11.38 -13.18
C MET A 321 -0.87 -11.17 -12.33
N THR A 322 -2.05 -11.26 -12.93
CA THR A 322 -3.32 -11.18 -12.21
C THR A 322 -3.44 -12.29 -11.17
N TRP A 323 -3.06 -13.53 -11.51
CA TRP A 323 -3.02 -14.64 -10.55
C TRP A 323 -2.04 -14.38 -9.39
N THR A 324 -0.88 -13.80 -9.69
CA THR A 324 0.12 -13.45 -8.69
C THR A 324 -0.40 -12.41 -7.71
N ASP A 325 -1.07 -11.38 -8.21
CA ASP A 325 -1.72 -10.36 -7.39
C ASP A 325 -2.80 -10.99 -6.49
N MET A 326 -3.64 -11.89 -7.03
CA MET A 326 -4.61 -12.66 -6.23
C MET A 326 -3.93 -13.53 -5.16
N ALA A 327 -2.84 -14.21 -5.50
CA ALA A 327 -2.12 -15.08 -4.58
C ALA A 327 -1.50 -14.28 -3.41
N LEU A 328 -0.90 -13.12 -3.69
CA LEU A 328 -0.37 -12.21 -2.67
C LEU A 328 -1.46 -11.79 -1.68
N CYS A 329 -2.65 -11.37 -2.16
CA CYS A 329 -3.78 -11.07 -1.29
C CYS A 329 -4.14 -12.23 -0.36
N MET A 330 -4.18 -13.45 -0.89
CA MET A 330 -4.54 -14.64 -0.12
C MET A 330 -3.47 -15.03 0.91
N PHE A 331 -2.17 -14.82 0.61
CA PHE A 331 -1.10 -15.04 1.60
C PHE A 331 -1.25 -14.12 2.82
N TYR A 332 -1.73 -12.89 2.62
CA TYR A 332 -2.03 -11.96 3.71
C TYR A 332 -3.38 -12.22 4.41
N GLY A 333 -4.07 -13.31 4.04
CA GLY A 333 -5.29 -13.76 4.70
C GLY A 333 -6.52 -12.95 4.32
N SER A 334 -6.58 -12.40 3.11
CA SER A 334 -7.74 -11.64 2.62
C SER A 334 -9.03 -12.46 2.67
N ASP A 335 -10.14 -11.78 2.92
CA ASP A 335 -11.45 -12.40 3.06
C ASP A 335 -12.09 -12.76 1.72
N ALA A 336 -11.78 -11.95 0.70
CA ALA A 336 -12.19 -12.09 -0.69
C ALA A 336 -11.20 -11.37 -1.61
N LEU A 337 -11.45 -11.43 -2.91
CA LEU A 337 -10.69 -10.72 -3.94
C LEU A 337 -11.64 -9.80 -4.71
N LEU A 338 -11.36 -8.50 -4.72
CA LEU A 338 -12.18 -7.52 -5.40
C LEU A 338 -11.63 -7.29 -6.82
N LEU A 339 -12.31 -7.83 -7.83
CA LEU A 339 -11.76 -8.05 -9.16
C LEU A 339 -12.26 -7.03 -10.19
N ASN A 340 -11.38 -6.12 -10.62
CA ASN A 340 -11.58 -5.17 -11.72
C ASN A 340 -10.99 -5.74 -13.03
N LEU A 341 -11.73 -6.65 -13.68
CA LEU A 341 -11.21 -7.40 -14.84
C LEU A 341 -11.92 -7.10 -16.16
N PHE A 342 -13.11 -6.49 -16.14
CA PHE A 342 -13.92 -6.23 -17.34
C PHE A 342 -13.89 -4.74 -17.73
N PRO A 343 -13.88 -4.41 -19.03
CA PRO A 343 -13.93 -3.03 -19.51
C PRO A 343 -15.12 -2.25 -18.97
N PHE A 344 -14.88 -1.04 -18.49
CA PHE A 344 -15.95 -0.12 -18.09
C PHE A 344 -16.68 0.51 -19.28
N SER A 345 -16.23 0.24 -20.51
CA SER A 345 -16.97 0.54 -21.74
C SER A 345 -18.34 -0.14 -21.82
N GLY A 346 -18.62 -1.14 -20.97
CA GLY A 346 -19.98 -1.65 -20.77
C GLY A 346 -20.35 -2.83 -21.65
N ASN A 347 -19.36 -3.58 -22.14
CA ASN A 347 -19.58 -4.79 -22.91
C ASN A 347 -20.20 -5.91 -22.05
N PRO A 348 -21.11 -6.73 -22.59
CA PRO A 348 -21.61 -7.93 -21.90
C PRO A 348 -20.48 -8.86 -21.45
N ALA A 349 -20.63 -9.49 -20.28
CA ALA A 349 -19.61 -10.41 -19.75
C ALA A 349 -19.30 -11.61 -20.69
N GLY A 350 -20.24 -11.97 -21.56
CA GLY A 350 -20.07 -13.04 -22.54
C GLY A 350 -19.06 -12.72 -23.65
N ASP A 351 -18.71 -11.45 -23.84
CA ASP A 351 -17.77 -11.01 -24.87
C ASP A 351 -16.31 -11.17 -24.42
N GLU A 352 -16.07 -11.41 -23.12
CA GLU A 352 -14.74 -11.61 -22.53
C GLU A 352 -14.59 -13.01 -21.87
N PRO A 353 -14.85 -14.12 -22.60
CA PRO A 353 -14.87 -15.47 -22.03
C PRO A 353 -13.52 -15.93 -21.45
N GLN A 354 -12.43 -15.28 -21.83
CA GLN A 354 -11.08 -15.54 -21.32
C GLN A 354 -10.92 -15.18 -19.84
N ILE A 355 -11.68 -14.20 -19.33
CA ILE A 355 -11.68 -13.86 -17.89
C ILE A 355 -12.19 -15.06 -17.08
N GLY A 356 -13.23 -15.75 -17.55
CA GLY A 356 -13.72 -16.97 -16.90
C GLY A 356 -12.64 -18.07 -16.83
N LYS A 357 -11.87 -18.25 -17.92
CA LYS A 357 -10.74 -19.21 -17.95
C LYS A 357 -9.64 -18.85 -16.94
N LEU A 358 -9.34 -17.55 -16.78
CA LEU A 358 -8.41 -17.07 -15.77
C LEU A 358 -8.89 -17.45 -14.37
N LEU A 359 -10.16 -17.18 -14.03
CA LEU A 359 -10.73 -17.50 -12.71
C LEU A 359 -10.69 -19.01 -12.42
N ASP A 360 -11.16 -19.83 -13.38
CA ASP A 360 -11.19 -21.28 -13.25
C ASP A 360 -9.78 -21.87 -13.00
N LYS A 361 -8.78 -21.39 -13.74
CA LYS A 361 -7.38 -21.82 -13.59
C LYS A 361 -6.71 -21.29 -12.32
N SER A 362 -7.17 -20.15 -11.82
CA SER A 362 -6.62 -19.54 -10.60
C SER A 362 -7.05 -20.28 -9.34
N CYS A 363 -8.28 -20.79 -9.33
CA CYS A 363 -8.94 -21.35 -8.16
C CYS A 363 -8.11 -22.40 -7.39
N PRO A 364 -7.51 -23.44 -8.01
CA PRO A 364 -6.81 -24.49 -7.26
C PRO A 364 -5.63 -23.97 -6.41
N GLY A 365 -4.87 -23.00 -6.93
CA GLY A 365 -3.77 -22.37 -6.21
C GLY A 365 -4.28 -21.50 -5.07
N LEU A 366 -5.29 -20.67 -5.33
CA LEU A 366 -5.85 -19.75 -4.34
C LEU A 366 -6.57 -20.48 -3.20
N GLU A 367 -7.28 -21.58 -3.47
CA GLU A 367 -7.91 -22.42 -2.45
C GLU A 367 -6.89 -23.12 -1.56
N TRP A 368 -5.73 -23.48 -2.12
CA TRP A 368 -4.65 -24.05 -1.33
C TRP A 368 -4.09 -23.01 -0.35
N ILE A 369 -3.94 -21.76 -0.80
CA ILE A 369 -3.48 -20.65 0.04
C ILE A 369 -4.54 -20.35 1.12
N SER A 370 -5.83 -20.22 0.76
CA SER A 370 -6.92 -19.86 1.68
C SER A 370 -7.09 -20.84 2.85
N LYS A 371 -6.73 -22.12 2.66
CA LYS A 371 -6.78 -23.16 3.69
C LYS A 371 -5.63 -23.08 4.69
N LYS A 372 -4.58 -22.30 4.41
CA LYS A 372 -3.32 -22.29 5.17
C LYS A 372 -2.97 -20.92 5.74
N PHE A 373 -3.30 -19.86 5.02
CA PHE A 373 -2.99 -18.49 5.41
C PHE A 373 -4.22 -17.84 6.00
N SER A 374 -4.06 -17.24 7.18
CA SER A 374 -5.10 -16.51 7.87
C SER A 374 -4.65 -15.09 8.16
N LYS A 375 -5.61 -14.19 8.37
CA LYS A 375 -5.32 -12.80 8.74
C LYS A 375 -4.56 -12.67 10.07
N ASN A 376 -4.48 -13.71 10.89
CA ASN A 376 -3.79 -13.66 12.19
C ASN A 376 -2.28 -13.91 12.09
N LEU A 377 -1.78 -14.37 10.94
CA LEU A 377 -0.35 -14.61 10.73
C LEU A 377 0.44 -13.30 10.73
N GLN A 378 1.47 -13.16 11.55
CA GLN A 378 2.26 -11.94 11.63
C GLN A 378 3.46 -12.00 10.68
N THR A 379 3.78 -10.91 9.98
CA THR A 379 5.01 -10.85 9.19
C THR A 379 6.23 -10.70 10.11
N CYS A 380 7.39 -11.17 9.66
CA CYS A 380 8.63 -11.17 10.43
C CYS A 380 9.84 -10.85 9.53
N GLY A 381 10.78 -10.04 10.03
CA GLY A 381 11.95 -9.66 9.26
C GLY A 381 12.61 -8.41 9.81
N VAL A 382 13.03 -7.52 8.90
CA VAL A 382 13.41 -6.14 9.27
C VAL A 382 12.14 -5.31 9.42
N GLY A 383 11.94 -4.70 10.58
CA GLY A 383 10.85 -3.77 10.83
C GLY A 383 10.97 -2.51 9.98
N ILE A 384 9.89 -2.12 9.32
CA ILE A 384 9.78 -0.89 8.52
C ILE A 384 8.69 -0.02 9.15
N PRO A 385 8.98 0.59 10.31
CA PRO A 385 7.97 1.22 11.14
C PRO A 385 7.18 2.26 10.35
N TRP A 386 5.86 2.24 10.55
CA TRP A 386 4.93 3.16 9.93
C TRP A 386 4.22 3.97 11.00
N ARG A 387 3.92 5.24 10.68
CA ARG A 387 3.22 6.16 11.56
C ARG A 387 2.16 6.92 10.77
N GLN A 388 0.91 6.85 11.22
CA GLN A 388 -0.24 7.39 10.47
C GLN A 388 -0.22 8.91 10.30
N ASP A 389 0.44 9.65 11.20
CA ASP A 389 0.50 11.11 11.24
C ASP A 389 1.90 11.67 10.94
N ALA A 390 2.80 10.86 10.36
CA ALA A 390 4.20 11.23 10.14
C ALA A 390 4.38 12.56 9.39
N GLN A 391 3.48 12.86 8.46
CA GLN A 391 3.49 14.02 7.58
C GLN A 391 3.27 15.34 8.37
N ALA A 392 2.73 15.26 9.59
CA ALA A 392 2.61 16.42 10.48
C ALA A 392 3.98 16.89 11.02
N TYR A 393 4.99 16.02 11.03
CA TYR A 393 6.28 16.24 11.69
C TYR A 393 7.45 16.46 10.73
N VAL A 394 7.34 16.00 9.48
CA VAL A 394 8.43 16.14 8.50
C VAL A 394 8.78 17.60 8.24
N ARG A 395 10.06 17.86 8.00
CA ARG A 395 10.57 19.20 7.67
C ARG A 395 10.68 19.38 6.16
N THR A 396 9.94 20.35 5.61
CA THR A 396 10.06 20.72 4.20
C THR A 396 11.38 21.47 3.95
N THR A 397 11.86 21.44 2.72
CA THR A 397 13.15 22.08 2.35
C THR A 397 12.92 23.43 1.68
N LYS A 398 12.01 23.51 0.71
CA LYS A 398 11.73 24.71 -0.08
C LYS A 398 10.37 25.32 0.30
N GLY A 399 9.43 24.49 0.70
CA GLY A 399 8.08 24.92 1.07
C GLY A 399 7.23 25.37 -0.11
N GLN A 400 7.42 24.73 -1.26
CA GLN A 400 6.80 25.06 -2.55
C GLN A 400 5.74 24.03 -2.97
N SER A 401 5.84 22.78 -2.51
CA SER A 401 4.90 21.74 -2.92
C SER A 401 4.46 20.86 -1.76
N MET A 402 3.19 20.43 -1.81
CA MET A 402 2.63 19.41 -0.91
C MET A 402 3.38 18.07 -1.00
N THR A 403 4.09 17.80 -2.10
CA THR A 403 4.91 16.57 -2.24
C THR A 403 6.12 16.56 -1.31
N GLU A 404 6.57 17.72 -0.80
CA GLU A 404 7.63 17.81 0.19
C GLU A 404 7.23 17.22 1.55
N LEU A 405 5.94 16.96 1.78
CA LEU A 405 5.46 16.29 2.99
C LEU A 405 5.66 14.77 2.93
N ASN A 406 6.11 14.20 1.81
CA ASN A 406 6.24 12.75 1.67
C ASN A 406 7.17 12.14 2.74
N ALA A 407 6.60 11.27 3.58
CA ALA A 407 7.29 10.40 4.52
C ALA A 407 6.72 8.97 4.33
N SER A 408 7.34 8.22 3.42
CA SER A 408 6.95 6.84 3.15
C SER A 408 7.81 5.88 3.98
N SER A 409 7.20 4.86 4.58
CA SER A 409 7.91 3.75 5.22
C SER A 409 8.29 2.62 4.25
N LEU A 410 7.98 2.76 2.95
CA LEU A 410 8.18 1.70 1.94
C LEU A 410 9.63 1.59 1.45
N THR A 411 10.38 2.69 1.42
CA THR A 411 11.73 2.75 0.82
C THR A 411 12.70 1.68 1.36
N PRO A 412 12.73 1.35 2.66
CA PRO A 412 13.57 0.27 3.15
C PRO A 412 13.23 -1.10 2.55
N GLY A 413 11.95 -1.42 2.32
CA GLY A 413 11.60 -2.71 1.71
C GLY A 413 11.90 -2.76 0.21
N GLU A 414 11.85 -1.63 -0.50
CA GLU A 414 12.37 -1.53 -1.89
C GLU A 414 13.86 -1.85 -1.97
N TYR A 415 14.61 -1.55 -0.91
CA TYR A 415 16.02 -1.90 -0.77
C TYR A 415 16.23 -3.36 -0.36
N LEU A 416 15.52 -3.84 0.66
CA LEU A 416 15.80 -5.12 1.33
C LEU A 416 15.21 -6.35 0.62
N LEU A 417 13.96 -6.26 0.18
CA LEU A 417 13.25 -7.41 -0.41
C LEU A 417 13.95 -7.99 -1.66
N PRO A 418 14.48 -7.18 -2.61
CA PRO A 418 15.21 -7.70 -3.76
C PRO A 418 16.52 -8.41 -3.42
N TYR A 419 17.11 -8.12 -2.25
CA TYR A 419 18.28 -8.83 -1.73
C TYR A 419 17.92 -10.07 -0.93
N GLY A 420 16.65 -10.49 -0.94
CA GLY A 420 16.21 -11.69 -0.27
C GLY A 420 16.15 -11.53 1.25
N ILE A 421 15.78 -10.34 1.74
CA ILE A 421 15.61 -10.06 3.17
C ILE A 421 14.13 -9.68 3.40
N PRO A 422 13.39 -10.44 4.23
CA PRO A 422 11.99 -10.17 4.50
C PRO A 422 11.84 -8.95 5.40
N VAL A 423 10.70 -8.27 5.26
CA VAL A 423 10.33 -7.09 6.05
C VAL A 423 9.02 -7.29 6.78
N SER A 424 8.74 -6.43 7.75
CA SER A 424 7.51 -6.37 8.54
C SER A 424 7.13 -4.92 8.77
N ALA A 425 5.85 -4.55 8.62
CA ALA A 425 5.34 -3.21 8.90
C ALA A 425 5.52 -2.80 10.39
N ASP A 426 5.54 -3.77 11.30
CA ASP A 426 5.77 -3.53 12.72
C ASP A 426 7.25 -3.48 13.09
N CYS A 427 7.56 -2.75 14.16
CA CYS A 427 8.89 -2.75 14.78
C CYS A 427 9.34 -4.17 15.17
N GLN A 428 10.57 -4.51 14.83
CA GLN A 428 11.21 -5.80 15.12
C GLN A 428 12.49 -5.58 15.94
N GLU A 429 13.29 -6.64 16.10
CA GLU A 429 14.64 -6.55 16.71
C GLU A 429 15.66 -5.85 15.81
N VAL A 430 15.43 -5.86 14.50
CA VAL A 430 16.16 -5.05 13.53
C VAL A 430 15.15 -4.21 12.78
N ASN A 431 15.36 -2.90 12.71
CA ASN A 431 14.48 -1.94 12.06
C ASN A 431 15.23 -1.15 10.99
N ALA A 432 14.51 -0.59 10.04
CA ALA A 432 15.05 0.32 9.04
C ALA A 432 14.19 1.59 8.95
N VAL A 433 14.80 2.74 9.18
CA VAL A 433 14.14 4.05 9.10
C VAL A 433 14.85 4.87 8.05
N PHE A 434 14.19 5.08 6.90
CA PHE A 434 14.74 5.83 5.76
C PHE A 434 14.03 7.17 5.60
N GLY A 435 14.73 8.11 4.98
CA GLY A 435 14.20 9.38 4.55
C GLY A 435 13.74 10.31 5.67
N SER A 436 12.79 11.17 5.33
CA SER A 436 12.19 12.18 6.21
C SER A 436 11.39 11.59 7.37
N LEU A 437 11.05 10.30 7.33
CA LEU A 437 10.29 9.60 8.36
C LEU A 437 10.98 9.67 9.74
N ALA A 438 12.31 9.83 9.78
CA ALA A 438 13.05 10.04 11.02
C ALA A 438 12.61 11.29 11.82
N TRP A 439 11.95 12.27 11.20
CA TRP A 439 11.35 13.41 11.92
C TRP A 439 10.08 13.03 12.68
N ALA A 440 9.37 11.98 12.28
CA ALA A 440 8.08 11.60 12.82
C ALA A 440 8.15 10.89 14.17
N PHE A 441 9.31 10.36 14.54
CA PHE A 441 9.50 9.66 15.80
C PHE A 441 10.01 10.60 16.88
N ASP A 442 9.42 10.55 18.07
CA ASP A 442 9.92 11.30 19.22
C ASP A 442 11.26 10.74 19.73
N ASN A 443 11.83 11.37 20.77
CA ASN A 443 13.14 10.96 21.26
C ASN A 443 13.13 9.56 21.90
N ASP A 444 12.05 9.19 22.59
CA ASP A 444 11.95 7.90 23.28
C ASP A 444 11.79 6.76 22.27
N GLU A 445 11.00 6.98 21.23
CA GLU A 445 10.89 6.08 20.07
C GLU A 445 12.24 5.89 19.38
N ILE A 446 13.00 6.98 19.16
CA ILE A 446 14.36 6.90 18.59
C ILE A 446 15.32 6.15 19.51
N TYR A 447 15.33 6.43 20.82
CA TYR A 447 16.18 5.72 21.79
C TYR A 447 15.86 4.21 21.82
N ASN A 448 14.57 3.84 21.78
CA ASN A 448 14.14 2.45 21.72
C ASN A 448 14.60 1.75 20.43
N MET A 449 14.59 2.44 19.28
CA MET A 449 15.15 1.87 18.05
C MET A 449 16.68 1.77 18.10
N LEU A 450 17.35 2.75 18.70
CA LEU A 450 18.81 2.79 18.85
C LEU A 450 19.35 1.77 19.86
N SER A 451 18.55 1.26 20.79
CA SER A 451 18.94 0.16 21.69
C SER A 451 18.88 -1.22 21.01
N LYS A 452 18.34 -1.28 19.78
CA LYS A 452 18.18 -2.49 18.96
C LYS A 452 19.08 -2.44 17.71
N GLY A 453 18.75 -3.22 16.68
CA GLY A 453 19.33 -3.07 15.34
C GLY A 453 18.62 -1.96 14.56
N LEU A 454 19.37 -0.98 14.02
CA LEU A 454 18.82 0.10 13.19
C LEU A 454 19.62 0.32 11.89
N LEU A 455 18.94 0.20 10.75
CA LEU A 455 19.46 0.53 9.42
C LEU A 455 18.98 1.92 9.01
N LEU A 456 19.92 2.76 8.57
CA LEU A 456 19.68 4.15 8.20
C LEU A 456 20.22 4.44 6.78
N ASP A 457 19.49 5.26 6.05
CA ASP A 457 19.99 5.95 4.87
C ASP A 457 20.66 7.28 5.24
N GLY A 458 21.18 8.00 4.24
CA GLY A 458 21.88 9.25 4.46
C GLY A 458 20.95 10.34 5.01
N LEU A 459 19.68 10.38 4.60
CA LEU A 459 18.72 11.40 5.03
C LEU A 459 18.29 11.20 6.47
N SER A 460 17.93 9.98 6.86
CA SER A 460 17.64 9.65 8.26
C SER A 460 18.87 9.86 9.15
N ALA A 461 20.08 9.52 8.70
CA ALA A 461 21.31 9.76 9.46
C ALA A 461 21.63 11.26 9.65
N ASP A 462 21.41 12.08 8.62
CA ASP A 462 21.51 13.54 8.71
C ASP A 462 20.52 14.10 9.77
N ILE A 463 19.25 13.70 9.68
CA ILE A 463 18.21 14.08 10.63
C ILE A 463 18.59 13.70 12.06
N LEU A 464 19.04 12.47 12.28
CA LEU A 464 19.46 12.00 13.60
C LEU A 464 20.70 12.74 14.12
N CYS A 465 21.65 13.10 13.24
CA CYS A 465 22.77 13.97 13.63
C CYS A 465 22.28 15.36 14.07
N GLN A 466 21.37 15.98 13.31
CA GLN A 466 20.79 17.29 13.64
C GLN A 466 20.03 17.27 14.97
N ARG A 467 19.39 16.14 15.29
CA ARG A 467 18.68 15.90 16.55
C ARG A 467 19.58 15.53 17.73
N GLY A 468 20.91 15.46 17.55
CA GLY A 468 21.86 15.15 18.62
C GLY A 468 22.15 13.66 18.83
N PHE A 469 21.63 12.77 17.98
CA PHE A 469 21.84 11.32 18.08
C PHE A 469 23.09 10.81 17.37
N GLY A 470 23.93 11.70 16.80
CA GLY A 470 25.15 11.33 16.07
C GLY A 470 26.09 10.37 16.83
N ARG A 471 26.17 10.50 18.16
CA ARG A 471 26.96 9.60 19.02
C ARG A 471 26.43 8.15 19.06
N TYR A 472 25.13 7.96 18.86
CA TYR A 472 24.47 6.65 18.89
C TYR A 472 24.46 5.94 17.55
N ILE A 473 24.59 6.69 16.45
CA ILE A 473 24.63 6.12 15.09
C ILE A 473 26.06 5.95 14.55
N GLY A 474 27.07 6.40 15.32
CA GLY A 474 28.48 6.16 15.00
C GLY A 474 29.04 6.99 13.86
N VAL A 475 28.34 8.04 13.42
CA VAL A 475 28.76 8.90 12.31
C VAL A 475 28.63 10.38 12.64
N ASN A 476 29.38 11.20 11.91
CA ASN A 476 29.17 12.62 11.77
C ASN A 476 28.74 12.91 10.33
N PHE A 477 27.52 13.41 10.16
CA PHE A 477 27.06 13.92 8.87
C PHE A 477 27.62 15.33 8.64
N LYS A 478 28.35 15.55 7.55
CA LYS A 478 28.99 16.85 7.28
C LYS A 478 28.15 17.74 6.39
N LYS A 479 27.73 17.21 5.23
CA LYS A 479 26.93 17.93 4.24
C LYS A 479 26.43 16.98 3.17
N TRP A 480 25.37 17.40 2.49
CA TRP A 480 25.00 16.88 1.18
C TRP A 480 25.91 17.46 0.10
N VAL A 481 26.21 16.65 -0.91
CA VAL A 481 26.87 17.07 -2.15
C VAL A 481 26.00 16.61 -3.30
N ASN A 482 25.48 17.55 -4.08
CA ASN A 482 24.67 17.24 -5.25
C ASN A 482 25.54 16.65 -6.36
N ARG A 483 24.91 15.98 -7.34
CA ARG A 483 25.62 15.31 -8.43
C ARG A 483 26.59 16.22 -9.18
N GLU A 484 26.15 17.43 -9.52
CA GLU A 484 26.96 18.40 -10.26
C GLU A 484 28.04 19.09 -9.39
N GLU A 485 28.02 18.88 -8.08
CA GLU A 485 28.99 19.47 -7.13
C GLU A 485 30.10 18.49 -6.74
N GLY A 486 29.94 17.19 -7.00
CA GLY A 486 30.81 16.14 -6.47
C GLY A 486 31.11 15.04 -7.47
N LYS A 487 32.39 14.66 -7.56
CA LYS A 487 32.86 13.54 -8.40
C LYS A 487 32.71 12.17 -7.75
N TYR A 488 31.82 11.97 -6.78
CA TYR A 488 31.61 10.62 -6.23
C TYR A 488 31.12 9.68 -7.35
N SER A 489 31.64 8.45 -7.39
CA SER A 489 31.35 7.55 -8.52
C SER A 489 31.30 6.08 -8.13
N VAL A 490 32.19 5.65 -7.24
CA VAL A 490 32.41 4.24 -6.93
C VAL A 490 32.39 4.03 -5.42
N GLU A 491 31.74 2.97 -4.99
CA GLU A 491 31.82 2.42 -3.65
C GLU A 491 32.81 1.25 -3.64
N ILE A 492 33.89 1.34 -2.86
CA ILE A 492 34.92 0.31 -2.73
C ILE A 492 34.78 -0.41 -1.39
N ILE A 493 34.91 -1.73 -1.40
CA ILE A 493 34.90 -2.55 -0.18
C ILE A 493 36.27 -2.45 0.52
N VAL A 494 36.28 -2.04 1.79
CA VAL A 494 37.51 -1.85 2.59
C VAL A 494 37.59 -2.76 3.82
N SER A 495 36.52 -3.51 4.12
CA SER A 495 36.46 -4.48 5.21
C SER A 495 36.11 -5.89 4.72
N ASN A 496 36.84 -6.90 5.20
CA ASN A 496 36.51 -8.33 4.95
C ASN A 496 35.27 -8.78 5.75
N LYS A 497 34.83 -8.00 6.77
CA LYS A 497 33.61 -8.30 7.55
C LYS A 497 32.34 -8.26 6.69
N THR A 498 32.42 -7.62 5.52
CA THR A 498 31.35 -7.61 4.50
C THR A 498 31.06 -8.98 3.88
N GLY A 499 31.96 -9.95 4.05
CA GLY A 499 31.89 -11.25 3.38
C GLY A 499 32.36 -11.22 1.92
N ILE A 500 32.81 -10.07 1.41
CA ILE A 500 33.40 -9.91 0.08
C ILE A 500 34.84 -9.43 0.23
N ARG A 501 35.71 -9.82 -0.70
CA ARG A 501 37.12 -9.39 -0.69
C ARG A 501 37.23 -7.87 -0.76
N LYS A 502 38.21 -7.31 -0.05
CA LYS A 502 38.59 -5.90 -0.20
C LYS A 502 38.95 -5.56 -1.64
N GLY A 503 38.73 -4.30 -2.02
CA GLY A 503 39.05 -3.78 -3.35
C GLY A 503 38.06 -4.18 -4.45
N VAL A 504 36.90 -4.74 -4.12
CA VAL A 504 35.77 -4.84 -5.07
C VAL A 504 35.10 -3.48 -5.19
N TYR A 505 34.79 -3.11 -6.42
CA TYR A 505 34.13 -1.85 -6.77
C TYR A 505 32.66 -2.08 -7.09
N LEU A 506 31.80 -1.18 -6.60
CA LEU A 506 30.37 -1.13 -6.89
C LEU A 506 30.04 0.27 -7.39
N SER A 507 29.15 0.39 -8.38
CA SER A 507 28.75 1.71 -8.88
C SER A 507 27.89 2.46 -7.87
N ALA A 508 28.18 3.75 -7.70
CA ALA A 508 27.39 4.74 -6.97
C ALA A 508 27.15 6.01 -7.83
N ASN A 509 27.29 5.88 -9.15
CA ASN A 509 27.46 7.00 -10.08
C ASN A 509 26.16 7.72 -10.47
N LEU A 510 25.00 7.08 -10.30
CA LEU A 510 23.70 7.59 -10.77
C LEU A 510 22.84 8.16 -9.63
N LEU A 511 23.46 8.55 -8.52
CA LEU A 511 22.76 9.16 -7.39
C LEU A 511 22.71 10.68 -7.57
N ASP A 512 21.55 11.28 -7.34
CA ASP A 512 21.33 12.73 -7.48
C ASP A 512 22.10 13.54 -6.43
N ARG A 513 22.27 12.97 -5.24
CA ARG A 513 23.07 13.54 -4.15
C ARG A 513 23.61 12.47 -3.22
N MET A 514 24.70 12.82 -2.52
CA MET A 514 25.33 11.94 -1.55
C MET A 514 25.76 12.70 -0.30
N GLY A 515 25.54 12.08 0.86
CA GLY A 515 26.01 12.59 2.14
C GLY A 515 27.50 12.33 2.32
N LYS A 516 28.25 13.36 2.70
CA LYS A 516 29.62 13.19 3.19
C LYS A 516 29.57 12.84 4.67
N ILE A 517 29.74 11.55 4.98
CA ILE A 517 29.75 11.04 6.36
C ILE A 517 31.15 10.63 6.80
N GLU A 518 31.44 10.86 8.07
CA GLU A 518 32.68 10.46 8.73
C GLU A 518 32.38 9.51 9.89
N PRO A 519 33.01 8.33 9.96
CA PRO A 519 32.86 7.43 11.11
C PRO A 519 33.38 8.11 12.40
N ARG A 520 32.67 7.91 13.51
CA ARG A 520 33.14 8.26 14.86
C ARG A 520 34.10 7.18 15.38
N LYS A 521 34.84 7.50 16.45
CA LYS A 521 35.69 6.52 17.15
C LYS A 521 34.87 5.29 17.55
N GLY A 522 35.35 4.10 17.19
CA GLY A 522 34.68 2.82 17.46
C GLY A 522 33.70 2.37 16.37
N ALA A 523 33.41 3.22 15.38
CA ALA A 523 32.65 2.82 14.20
C ALA A 523 33.58 2.22 13.14
N ASP A 524 33.11 1.15 12.49
CA ASP A 524 33.83 0.42 11.45
C ASP A 524 33.33 0.84 10.07
N GLU A 525 34.22 1.36 9.23
CA GLU A 525 33.95 1.63 7.81
C GLU A 525 34.04 0.32 7.01
N TRP A 526 32.91 -0.15 6.48
CA TRP A 526 32.86 -1.38 5.67
C TRP A 526 33.15 -1.12 4.19
N THR A 527 32.63 0.00 3.67
CA THR A 527 32.89 0.47 2.32
C THR A 527 33.23 1.96 2.34
N THR A 528 33.93 2.43 1.31
CA THR A 528 34.34 3.83 1.13
C THR A 528 33.81 4.34 -0.20
N ILE A 529 33.39 5.60 -0.28
CA ILE A 529 33.08 6.25 -1.55
C ILE A 529 34.33 6.95 -2.08
N ILE A 530 34.63 6.72 -3.35
CA ILE A 530 35.76 7.32 -4.05
C ILE A 530 35.34 8.02 -5.35
N THR A 531 36.20 8.92 -5.81
CA THR A 531 36.11 9.54 -7.14
C THR A 531 36.69 8.62 -8.23
N PRO A 532 36.49 8.91 -9.52
CA PRO A 532 37.14 8.17 -10.61
C PRO A 532 38.67 8.16 -10.50
N GLU A 533 39.26 9.22 -9.95
CA GLU A 533 40.69 9.36 -9.67
C GLU A 533 41.15 8.57 -8.43
N ARG A 534 40.23 7.82 -7.79
CA ARG A 534 40.42 7.03 -6.56
C ARG A 534 40.70 7.86 -5.31
N GLU A 535 40.34 9.13 -5.33
CA GLU A 535 40.40 9.98 -4.14
C GLU A 535 39.23 9.66 -3.20
N ARG A 536 39.47 9.72 -1.88
CA ARG A 536 38.42 9.47 -0.89
C ARG A 536 37.43 10.63 -0.88
N PHE A 537 36.16 10.33 -1.16
CA PHE A 537 35.07 11.27 -1.00
C PHE A 537 34.55 11.30 0.44
N GLY A 538 34.30 10.11 1.02
CA GLY A 538 33.74 9.92 2.35
C GLY A 538 33.50 8.43 2.63
N ALA A 539 33.02 8.09 3.83
CA ALA A 539 32.66 6.71 4.11
C ALA A 539 31.42 6.27 3.31
N GLY A 540 31.41 5.00 2.92
CA GLY A 540 30.25 4.29 2.37
C GLY A 540 29.41 3.73 3.50
N MET A 541 29.20 2.42 3.55
CA MET A 541 28.54 1.75 4.65
C MET A 541 29.39 1.79 5.92
N VAL A 542 28.84 2.37 6.99
CA VAL A 542 29.45 2.40 8.34
C VAL A 542 28.62 1.53 9.28
N VAL A 543 29.28 0.73 10.11
CA VAL A 543 28.63 -0.10 11.14
C VAL A 543 29.14 0.29 12.53
N TYR A 544 28.27 0.26 13.54
CA TYR A 544 28.61 0.72 14.88
C TYR A 544 27.79 0.00 15.95
N GLU A 545 28.41 -0.32 17.08
CA GLU A 545 27.72 -0.74 18.31
C GLU A 545 27.78 0.42 19.30
N ASN A 546 26.62 0.90 19.75
CA ASN A 546 26.51 2.12 20.53
C ASN A 546 26.48 1.86 22.04
N GLU A 547 26.53 2.93 22.82
CA GLU A 547 26.54 2.86 24.29
C GLU A 547 25.24 2.32 24.92
N LEU A 548 24.16 2.16 24.13
CA LEU A 548 22.90 1.52 24.56
C LEU A 548 22.91 0.00 24.32
N GLY A 549 23.98 -0.55 23.73
CA GLY A 549 24.07 -1.95 23.32
C GLY A 549 23.41 -2.26 21.97
N GLY A 550 22.82 -1.25 21.32
CA GLY A 550 22.25 -1.40 19.99
C GLY A 550 23.28 -1.30 18.88
N ARG A 551 22.92 -1.78 17.69
CA ARG A 551 23.78 -1.84 16.51
C ARG A 551 23.18 -1.03 15.38
N VAL A 552 23.99 -0.18 14.77
CA VAL A 552 23.55 0.73 13.71
C VAL A 552 24.36 0.51 12.45
N VAL A 553 23.68 0.52 11.30
CA VAL A 553 24.30 0.54 9.97
C VAL A 553 23.81 1.79 9.25
N THR A 554 24.73 2.59 8.73
CA THR A 554 24.41 3.84 8.04
C THR A 554 24.95 3.83 6.61
N HIS A 555 24.10 4.20 5.65
CA HIS A 555 24.49 4.53 4.29
C HIS A 555 24.62 6.05 4.10
N PRO A 556 25.50 6.55 3.20
CA PRO A 556 25.60 7.97 2.89
C PRO A 556 24.60 8.44 1.83
N MET A 557 23.97 7.52 1.11
CA MET A 557 23.06 7.83 0.00
C MET A 557 21.70 8.24 0.52
N GLU A 558 21.05 9.22 -0.12
CA GLU A 558 19.69 9.61 0.24
C GLU A 558 18.71 8.44 0.15
N ASN A 559 18.79 7.62 -0.91
CA ASN A 559 17.97 6.44 -1.06
C ASN A 559 18.85 5.25 -1.53
N PRO A 560 19.15 4.27 -0.66
CA PRO A 560 19.92 3.10 -1.03
C PRO A 560 19.21 2.17 -2.04
N ALA A 561 17.87 2.25 -2.17
CA ALA A 561 17.08 1.40 -3.06
C ALA A 561 17.38 1.63 -4.56
N VAL A 562 17.86 2.83 -4.92
CA VAL A 562 18.22 3.17 -6.31
C VAL A 562 19.62 2.71 -6.72
N LEU A 563 20.38 2.10 -5.81
CA LEU A 563 21.69 1.56 -6.14
C LEU A 563 21.60 0.40 -7.14
N PRO A 564 22.57 0.27 -8.06
CA PRO A 564 22.71 -0.92 -8.88
C PRO A 564 22.81 -2.19 -8.01
N ARG A 565 21.93 -3.15 -8.31
CA ARG A 565 21.84 -4.44 -7.62
C ARG A 565 22.95 -5.37 -8.11
N SER A 566 23.54 -6.15 -7.21
CA SER A 566 24.52 -7.19 -7.54
C SER A 566 24.57 -8.27 -6.46
N TYR A 567 25.13 -9.44 -6.76
CA TYR A 567 25.33 -10.52 -5.78
C TYR A 567 26.31 -10.12 -4.68
N GLN A 568 27.30 -9.28 -4.99
CA GLN A 568 28.21 -8.71 -4.00
C GLN A 568 27.41 -7.83 -3.03
N ARG A 569 26.54 -6.96 -3.55
CA ARG A 569 25.69 -6.11 -2.70
C ARG A 569 24.71 -6.93 -1.87
N GLN A 570 24.09 -7.97 -2.44
CA GLN A 570 23.26 -8.92 -1.70
C GLN A 570 24.01 -9.48 -0.48
N THR A 571 25.25 -9.94 -0.69
CA THR A 571 26.08 -10.49 0.38
C THR A 571 26.37 -9.45 1.46
N ILE A 572 26.78 -8.23 1.06
CA ILE A 572 27.09 -7.13 1.99
C ILE A 572 25.87 -6.76 2.84
N VAL A 573 24.69 -6.61 2.22
CA VAL A 573 23.46 -6.21 2.91
C VAL A 573 22.97 -7.31 3.85
N GLN A 574 23.00 -8.58 3.43
CA GLN A 574 22.66 -9.69 4.32
C GLN A 574 23.65 -9.79 5.50
N LYS A 575 24.94 -9.51 5.30
CA LYS A 575 25.91 -9.40 6.40
C LYS A 575 25.63 -8.22 7.31
N ALA A 576 25.22 -7.08 6.77
CA ALA A 576 24.83 -5.90 7.55
C ALA A 576 23.61 -6.19 8.43
N ILE A 577 22.56 -6.84 7.90
CA ILE A 577 21.40 -7.24 8.71
C ILE A 577 21.78 -8.26 9.79
N ASN A 578 22.67 -9.20 9.50
CA ASN A 578 23.18 -10.12 10.53
C ASN A 578 23.99 -9.38 11.61
N PHE A 579 24.77 -8.36 11.25
CA PHE A 579 25.44 -7.50 12.23
C PHE A 579 24.40 -6.78 13.10
N LEU A 580 23.40 -6.14 12.51
CA LEU A 580 22.32 -5.46 13.24
C LEU A 580 21.61 -6.39 14.24
N ALA A 581 21.41 -7.65 13.84
CA ALA A 581 20.80 -8.68 14.68
C ALA A 581 21.74 -9.33 15.73
N GLY A 582 22.96 -8.81 15.91
CA GLY A 582 23.94 -9.40 16.84
C GLY A 582 24.34 -10.84 16.47
N GLY A 583 24.39 -11.13 15.16
CA GLY A 583 24.68 -12.46 14.61
C GLY A 583 23.50 -13.43 14.62
N ARG A 584 22.34 -13.04 15.17
CA ARG A 584 21.16 -13.91 15.30
C ARG A 584 19.91 -13.29 14.70
N PHE A 585 19.87 -13.15 13.37
CA PHE A 585 18.65 -12.70 12.69
C PHE A 585 17.55 -13.77 12.80
N ASN A 586 16.41 -13.41 13.40
CA ASN A 586 15.29 -14.31 13.67
C ASN A 586 14.27 -14.35 12.51
N SER A 587 14.78 -14.38 11.29
CA SER A 587 13.98 -14.53 10.07
C SER A 587 14.82 -15.21 8.99
N ILE A 588 14.24 -15.41 7.80
CA ILE A 588 14.84 -16.22 6.74
C ILE A 588 15.38 -15.32 5.65
N MET A 589 16.64 -15.53 5.24
CA MET A 589 17.21 -14.85 4.08
C MET A 589 17.25 -15.79 2.87
N VAL A 590 17.15 -15.25 1.67
CA VAL A 590 17.12 -16.00 0.41
C VAL A 590 18.18 -15.50 -0.55
N THR A 591 18.89 -16.44 -1.18
CA THR A 591 19.79 -16.17 -2.32
C THR A 591 19.49 -17.18 -3.45
N GLY A 592 20.38 -17.34 -4.43
CA GLY A 592 20.22 -18.30 -5.53
C GLY A 592 19.54 -17.75 -6.79
N GLY A 593 19.17 -16.47 -6.78
CA GLY A 593 18.66 -15.74 -7.94
C GLY A 593 18.46 -14.26 -7.62
N ALA A 594 18.40 -13.44 -8.67
CA ALA A 594 18.06 -12.02 -8.53
C ALA A 594 16.57 -11.83 -8.22
N ASN A 595 16.22 -10.83 -7.42
CA ASN A 595 14.82 -10.47 -7.12
C ASN A 595 13.97 -11.64 -6.58
N LEU A 596 14.59 -12.56 -5.84
CA LEU A 596 13.86 -13.51 -5.01
C LEU A 596 13.37 -12.78 -3.76
N ILE A 597 12.06 -12.61 -3.66
CA ILE A 597 11.41 -11.78 -2.64
C ILE A 597 10.80 -12.72 -1.57
N PRO A 598 11.40 -12.81 -0.37
CA PRO A 598 10.85 -13.61 0.72
C PRO A 598 9.80 -12.84 1.52
N ILE A 599 8.76 -13.54 1.92
CA ILE A 599 7.78 -13.12 2.92
C ILE A 599 7.77 -14.20 4.00
N HIS A 600 8.04 -13.81 5.24
CA HIS A 600 8.04 -14.73 6.38
C HIS A 600 6.87 -14.41 7.29
N PHE A 601 5.97 -15.36 7.42
CA PHE A 601 4.82 -15.30 8.31
C PHE A 601 5.04 -16.21 9.53
N LYS A 602 4.72 -15.71 10.71
CA LYS A 602 4.73 -16.41 11.99
C LYS A 602 3.29 -16.63 12.47
N GLY A 603 2.96 -17.88 12.77
CA GLY A 603 1.79 -18.29 13.53
C GLY A 603 2.20 -18.87 14.89
N GLU A 604 1.24 -19.39 15.65
CA GLU A 604 1.47 -19.96 16.99
C GLU A 604 2.41 -21.18 16.94
N ASP A 605 2.08 -22.19 16.14
CA ASP A 605 2.85 -23.45 16.06
C ASP A 605 3.60 -23.66 14.72
N LYS A 606 3.37 -22.76 13.77
CA LYS A 606 3.83 -22.90 12.39
C LYS A 606 4.25 -21.57 11.79
N HIS A 607 5.37 -21.60 11.10
CA HIS A 607 5.83 -20.49 10.28
C HIS A 607 5.63 -20.83 8.79
N PHE A 608 5.38 -19.81 7.98
CA PHE A 608 5.32 -19.93 6.53
C PHE A 608 6.35 -19.01 5.90
N VAL A 609 7.13 -19.54 4.96
CA VAL A 609 8.03 -18.73 4.13
C VAL A 609 7.61 -18.85 2.70
N VAL A 610 7.21 -17.72 2.13
CA VAL A 610 6.84 -17.58 0.73
C VAL A 610 8.02 -16.94 0.01
N VAL A 611 8.60 -17.64 -0.95
CA VAL A 611 9.66 -17.10 -1.82
C VAL A 611 9.05 -16.85 -3.20
N PHE A 612 8.86 -15.58 -3.52
CA PHE A 612 8.36 -15.15 -4.82
C PHE A 612 9.52 -14.89 -5.79
N ASN A 613 9.39 -15.34 -7.04
CA ASN A 613 10.36 -15.03 -8.08
C ASN A 613 9.92 -13.81 -8.91
N GLY A 614 10.53 -12.66 -8.61
CA GLY A 614 10.34 -11.42 -9.36
C GLY A 614 11.22 -11.28 -10.61
N SER A 615 12.12 -12.22 -10.88
CA SER A 615 12.97 -12.23 -12.08
C SER A 615 12.28 -12.94 -13.24
N PRO A 616 12.34 -12.41 -14.48
CA PRO A 616 11.85 -13.11 -15.67
C PRO A 616 12.49 -14.50 -15.88
N ASP A 617 13.70 -14.70 -15.37
CA ASP A 617 14.37 -16.00 -15.35
C ASP A 617 13.88 -16.85 -14.17
N SER A 618 13.75 -18.15 -14.38
CA SER A 618 13.55 -19.11 -13.29
C SER A 618 14.76 -19.11 -12.34
N ALA A 619 14.52 -19.30 -11.05
CA ALA A 619 15.59 -19.31 -10.05
C ALA A 619 15.45 -20.45 -9.04
N ARG A 620 16.58 -20.91 -8.51
CA ARG A 620 16.64 -21.96 -7.46
C ARG A 620 16.99 -21.30 -6.13
N PRO A 621 16.00 -21.01 -5.27
CA PRO A 621 16.24 -20.30 -4.03
C PRO A 621 17.14 -21.12 -3.09
N VAL A 622 18.13 -20.45 -2.52
CA VAL A 622 18.95 -20.95 -1.41
C VAL A 622 18.46 -20.27 -0.15
N ILE A 623 17.92 -21.07 0.76
CA ILE A 623 17.15 -20.58 1.90
C ILE A 623 17.99 -20.72 3.17
N GLN A 624 18.29 -19.59 3.80
CA GLN A 624 19.15 -19.51 4.98
C GLN A 624 18.29 -19.38 6.24
N MET A 625 18.29 -20.43 7.06
CA MET A 625 17.52 -20.51 8.31
C MET A 625 18.50 -20.71 9.48
N HIS A 626 19.00 -19.63 10.07
CA HIS A 626 20.07 -19.73 11.07
C HIS A 626 19.56 -20.01 12.49
N ASN A 627 18.37 -19.53 12.86
CA ASN A 627 17.93 -19.49 14.26
C ASN A 627 16.55 -20.13 14.53
N LEU A 628 16.02 -20.91 13.59
CA LEU A 628 14.74 -21.60 13.76
C LEU A 628 14.96 -23.04 14.23
N LYS A 629 14.31 -23.44 15.34
CA LYS A 629 14.31 -24.83 15.82
C LYS A 629 13.33 -25.68 15.00
N ILE A 630 13.79 -26.14 13.85
CA ILE A 630 12.93 -26.81 12.87
C ILE A 630 12.63 -28.26 13.31
N LYS A 631 11.34 -28.61 13.34
CA LYS A 631 10.86 -29.99 13.49
C LYS A 631 10.66 -30.66 12.13
N ASN A 632 9.99 -29.96 11.22
CA ASN A 632 9.64 -30.45 9.89
C ASN A 632 9.47 -29.28 8.91
N ILE A 633 9.76 -29.52 7.63
CA ILE A 633 9.52 -28.58 6.53
C ILE A 633 8.74 -29.30 5.44
N GLN A 634 7.62 -28.72 5.02
CA GLN A 634 6.93 -29.10 3.79
C GLN A 634 7.08 -27.99 2.76
N SER A 635 7.41 -28.34 1.52
CA SER A 635 7.59 -27.36 0.45
C SER A 635 6.59 -27.60 -0.67
N THR A 636 5.96 -26.53 -1.14
CA THR A 636 4.98 -26.53 -2.24
C THR A 636 5.35 -25.46 -3.26
N LEU A 637 5.42 -25.85 -4.52
CA LEU A 637 5.56 -24.93 -5.65
C LEU A 637 4.17 -24.50 -6.12
N LEU A 638 3.96 -23.20 -6.21
CA LEU A 638 2.79 -22.58 -6.82
C LEU A 638 3.27 -21.83 -8.06
N ALA A 639 3.23 -22.50 -9.21
CA ALA A 639 3.43 -21.86 -10.50
C ALA A 639 2.13 -21.16 -10.94
N PRO A 640 2.20 -20.02 -11.67
CA PRO A 640 1.02 -19.32 -12.12
C PRO A 640 0.03 -20.23 -12.85
N LEU A 641 -1.25 -20.11 -12.50
CA LEU A 641 -2.38 -20.80 -13.15
C LEU A 641 -2.25 -22.35 -13.14
N SER A 642 -1.41 -22.89 -12.27
CA SER A 642 -1.12 -24.32 -12.16
C SER A 642 -1.61 -24.87 -10.82
N LYS A 643 -1.87 -26.18 -10.77
CA LYS A 643 -2.20 -26.84 -9.50
C LYS A 643 -0.99 -26.80 -8.56
N PRO A 644 -1.19 -26.63 -7.23
CA PRO A 644 -0.13 -26.76 -6.25
C PRO A 644 0.61 -28.09 -6.39
N ALA A 645 1.95 -28.05 -6.39
CA ALA A 645 2.78 -29.23 -6.54
C ALA A 645 3.74 -29.37 -5.35
N ARG A 646 3.88 -30.58 -4.81
CA ARG A 646 4.90 -30.86 -3.80
C ARG A 646 6.28 -30.60 -4.40
N ALA A 647 7.15 -29.92 -3.66
CA ALA A 647 8.47 -29.52 -4.12
C ALA A 647 9.55 -29.87 -3.09
N LYS A 648 10.82 -29.74 -3.50
CA LYS A 648 11.97 -29.67 -2.59
C LYS A 648 12.21 -28.21 -2.19
N MET A 649 12.87 -27.97 -1.06
CA MET A 649 13.14 -26.60 -0.54
C MET A 649 13.98 -25.71 -1.48
N GLY A 650 14.75 -26.28 -2.41
CA GLY A 650 15.50 -25.54 -3.44
C GLY A 650 14.97 -25.81 -4.86
N ALA A 651 13.69 -26.14 -4.99
CA ALA A 651 13.07 -26.35 -6.30
C ALA A 651 13.11 -25.06 -7.12
N GLU A 652 13.25 -25.21 -8.43
CA GLU A 652 13.22 -24.09 -9.37
C GLU A 652 11.85 -23.42 -9.35
N VAL A 653 11.85 -22.09 -9.22
CA VAL A 653 10.66 -21.26 -9.17
C VAL A 653 10.56 -20.49 -10.48
N PRO A 654 9.51 -20.66 -11.28
CA PRO A 654 9.35 -19.92 -12.52
C PRO A 654 9.06 -18.44 -12.24
N TYR A 655 9.19 -17.58 -13.24
CA TYR A 655 8.76 -16.17 -13.14
C TYR A 655 7.33 -16.08 -12.63
N LEU A 656 7.09 -15.16 -11.70
CA LEU A 656 5.81 -14.93 -11.03
C LEU A 656 5.31 -16.12 -10.18
N GLY A 657 6.13 -17.17 -10.01
CA GLY A 657 5.82 -18.30 -9.15
C GLY A 657 6.23 -18.08 -7.70
N PHE A 658 5.73 -18.96 -6.84
CA PHE A 658 6.04 -18.99 -5.42
C PHE A 658 6.55 -20.37 -4.99
N LEU A 659 7.59 -20.40 -4.18
CA LEU A 659 7.92 -21.56 -3.34
C LEU A 659 7.46 -21.28 -1.91
N VAL A 660 6.53 -22.09 -1.41
CA VAL A 660 5.98 -21.96 -0.06
C VAL A 660 6.55 -23.05 0.82
N LEU A 661 7.20 -22.66 1.92
CA LEU A 661 7.66 -23.55 2.97
C LEU A 661 6.74 -23.46 4.18
N GLU A 662 6.23 -24.59 4.63
CA GLU A 662 5.50 -24.70 5.89
C GLU A 662 6.45 -25.32 6.92
N ILE A 663 6.84 -24.54 7.93
CA ILE A 663 7.87 -24.89 8.92
C ILE A 663 7.20 -25.11 10.28
N SER A 664 7.24 -26.34 10.77
CA SER A 664 6.82 -26.65 12.14
C SER A 664 8.00 -26.45 13.08
N ILE A 665 7.79 -25.72 14.18
CA ILE A 665 8.81 -25.41 15.16
C ILE A 665 8.75 -26.41 16.33
N LYS A 666 9.91 -26.77 16.90
CA LYS A 666 9.98 -27.50 18.17
C LYS A 666 9.68 -26.53 19.31
N THR A 667 8.62 -26.80 20.07
CA THR A 667 8.34 -26.12 21.34
C THR A 667 9.52 -26.22 22.30
#